data_AF-A0A1H4SGT5-F1
#
_entry.id   AF-A0A1H4SGT5-F1
#
_cell.length_a   1.000
_cell.length_b   1.000
_cell.length_c   1.000
_cell.angle_alpha   90.00
_cell.angle_beta   90.00
_cell.angle_gamma   90.00
#
_symmetry.space_group_name_H-M   'P 1'
#
loop_
_entity.id
_entity.type
_entity.pdbx_description
1 polymer ?
#
loop_
_entity_poly.entity_id
_entity_poly.type
_entity_poly.pdbx_seq_one_letter_code
_entity_poly.pdbx_strand_id
1 'polypeptide(L)'
;MRHPHTRTTRRRVVGALTAGLLCVAGLAAPAVAAPDRTPTAPAPADGLAPTPPMGFNNWNSTHCRADFDEAMVKGIADLFVEKGLKDVGYRYVNLDDCWALPRRDAQGELVPDPARFPHGIGAVADYVHAKGLKLGIYTSAGTKTCDSVGFPGALGHEFSDARQFADWGVDYLKYDNCNNQGVDARQRYRTMRDALRATGRPIVYSICEWGENKPWEWAGDVGQLWRTTGDISDSWSSMLSIVKQNLPLAPYAGPGHWNDPDMLEVGNGGMTDTEYRSHFSLWSVMAAPLLIGTDLRRASEATFDILDNKEVIAVDQDPLGKQGTVVTSTGGRWVVAREMADGSRAVALFNESASAQRIATTASAVGLPDADAYTLRDLWQHRAYNTAGTIAATVPAHGTVLLRVSADPHWADHPPATELGVDGSTLLEAGTPATLTSTVTDLGRTPARRVSVSLTGPDGWSVRATSATTAAALATGRSLRTGWCVTAPAGTPTGAYELTLRTSYRSPSGQRVTATLPLTASVVLPPPSGTSYLSDLPWLSASSGWGPVERDTSNGESAAGDGHPITVGGTAYAKGLGVHALSDVSFYTGKACEKVTADVGVDDEKGTAGTVAFEIWADGKKAASTGVLTNALPARPVTADVTGAEVVRLVVTDGGDGVDSDHADWADARLSC
;
A
#
# COMPACT_ATOMS: atom_id res chain seq x y z
N MET A 1 75.03 4.27 4.17
CA MET A 1 76.22 5.16 4.29
C MET A 1 76.68 5.57 2.89
N ARG A 2 77.28 6.76 2.75
CA ARG A 2 78.07 7.26 1.60
C ARG A 2 77.38 7.38 0.21
N HIS A 3 77.03 8.64 -0.09
CA HIS A 3 77.10 9.33 -1.40
C HIS A 3 78.33 8.94 -2.25
N PRO A 4 78.32 9.09 -3.61
CA PRO A 4 78.40 10.40 -4.31
C PRO A 4 77.52 10.55 -5.59
N HIS A 5 77.01 11.75 -5.94
CA HIS A 5 77.55 12.76 -6.90
C HIS A 5 77.87 12.20 -8.33
N THR A 6 77.73 12.88 -9.48
CA THR A 6 77.25 14.21 -9.95
C THR A 6 77.06 14.14 -11.50
N ARG A 7 76.71 15.14 -12.33
CA ARG A 7 76.58 16.62 -12.21
C ARG A 7 75.56 17.21 -13.22
N THR A 8 75.29 18.50 -13.07
CA THR A 8 74.62 19.43 -14.00
C THR A 8 75.20 19.51 -15.42
N THR A 9 74.38 19.85 -16.42
CA THR A 9 74.50 21.15 -17.15
C THR A 9 73.25 21.50 -17.97
N ARG A 10 73.02 22.81 -18.15
CA ARG A 10 71.95 23.38 -18.99
C ARG A 10 72.43 23.56 -20.43
N ARG A 11 71.53 23.50 -21.41
CA ARG A 11 71.34 24.59 -22.39
C ARG A 11 69.97 24.54 -23.07
N ARG A 12 69.43 25.73 -23.33
CA ARG A 12 68.21 25.98 -24.12
C ARG A 12 68.53 25.82 -25.61
N VAL A 13 67.54 25.48 -26.43
CA VAL A 13 66.97 26.35 -27.49
C VAL A 13 65.69 25.72 -28.03
N VAL A 14 64.74 26.55 -28.44
CA VAL A 14 63.43 26.18 -28.97
C VAL A 14 63.53 25.76 -30.44
N GLY A 15 62.75 24.77 -30.84
CA GLY A 15 62.59 24.36 -32.24
C GLY A 15 61.42 23.38 -32.39
N ALA A 16 60.21 23.91 -32.53
CA ALA A 16 59.03 23.09 -32.82
C ALA A 16 58.83 23.00 -34.34
N LEU A 17 58.51 21.80 -34.85
CA LEU A 17 57.61 21.59 -36.00
C LEU A 17 57.29 20.09 -36.20
N THR A 18 56.11 19.72 -35.69
CA THR A 18 55.09 18.83 -36.30
C THR A 18 55.44 17.46 -36.94
N ALA A 19 54.73 16.46 -36.40
CA ALA A 19 53.96 15.42 -37.09
C ALA A 19 54.67 14.17 -37.66
N GLY A 20 54.29 13.01 -37.10
CA GLY A 20 54.52 11.66 -37.62
C GLY A 20 53.83 10.64 -36.70
N LEU A 21 52.89 9.86 -37.24
CA LEU A 21 52.05 8.93 -36.46
C LEU A 21 52.86 7.82 -35.78
N LEU A 22 52.36 7.34 -34.63
CA LEU A 22 52.34 5.90 -34.33
C LEU A 22 51.29 5.57 -33.27
N CYS A 23 50.51 4.51 -33.54
CA CYS A 23 49.38 4.09 -32.71
C CYS A 23 49.84 3.43 -31.40
N VAL A 24 49.09 3.67 -30.31
CA VAL A 24 49.03 2.74 -29.17
C VAL A 24 47.56 2.41 -28.93
N ALA A 25 47.21 1.13 -29.03
CA ALA A 25 45.86 0.66 -28.76
C ALA A 25 45.58 0.67 -27.25
N GLY A 26 44.68 1.55 -26.81
CA GLY A 26 44.11 1.52 -25.48
C GLY A 26 42.84 0.67 -25.48
N LEU A 27 42.82 -0.41 -24.71
CA LEU A 27 41.60 -1.19 -24.42
C LEU A 27 40.68 -0.34 -23.53
N ALA A 28 39.71 0.34 -24.15
CA ALA A 28 38.61 0.95 -23.43
C ALA A 28 37.61 -0.16 -23.01
N ALA A 29 37.24 -0.19 -21.73
CA ALA A 29 36.09 -0.96 -21.29
C ALA A 29 34.82 -0.44 -22.00
N PRO A 30 33.85 -1.32 -22.35
CA PRO A 30 32.63 -0.87 -22.99
C PRO A 30 31.89 0.07 -22.03
N ALA A 31 31.65 1.30 -22.48
CA ALA A 31 30.73 2.19 -21.79
C ALA A 31 29.35 1.54 -21.82
N VAL A 32 28.84 1.16 -20.66
CA VAL A 32 27.44 0.74 -20.53
C VAL A 32 26.60 1.95 -20.89
N ALA A 33 25.92 1.88 -22.04
CA ALA A 33 25.00 2.94 -22.44
C ALA A 33 23.94 3.10 -21.35
N ALA A 34 23.76 4.32 -20.86
CA ALA A 34 22.57 4.63 -20.08
C ALA A 34 21.35 4.33 -20.95
N PRO A 35 20.26 3.76 -20.41
CA PRO A 35 19.04 3.54 -21.18
C PRO A 35 18.57 4.88 -21.76
N ASP A 36 18.22 4.89 -23.04
CA ASP A 36 17.66 6.06 -23.69
C ASP A 36 16.45 6.53 -22.89
N ARG A 37 16.54 7.78 -22.40
CA ARG A 37 15.39 8.44 -21.79
C ARG A 37 14.42 8.77 -22.92
N THR A 38 13.41 7.93 -23.09
CA THR A 38 12.21 8.29 -23.85
C THR A 38 11.72 9.65 -23.32
N PRO A 39 11.61 10.68 -24.18
CA PRO A 39 11.16 11.98 -23.71
C PRO A 39 9.71 11.86 -23.24
N THR A 40 9.47 12.20 -21.97
CA THR A 40 8.13 12.31 -21.40
C THR A 40 7.29 13.25 -22.28
N ALA A 41 6.11 12.81 -22.70
CA ALA A 41 5.25 13.62 -23.55
C ALA A 41 4.89 14.94 -22.83
N PRO A 42 4.96 16.10 -23.51
CA PRO A 42 4.59 17.37 -22.89
C PRO A 42 3.12 17.35 -22.47
N ALA A 43 2.82 17.99 -21.34
CA ALA A 43 1.47 18.10 -20.81
C ALA A 43 0.49 18.73 -21.80
N PRO A 44 -0.82 18.38 -21.73
CA PRO A 44 -1.86 19.17 -22.35
C PRO A 44 -1.69 20.63 -21.91
N ALA A 45 -1.49 21.53 -22.87
CA ALA A 45 -1.20 22.94 -22.58
C ALA A 45 -2.44 23.73 -22.09
N ASP A 46 -3.49 23.04 -21.63
CA ASP A 46 -4.73 23.61 -21.11
C ASP A 46 -4.64 24.03 -19.64
N GLY A 47 -3.61 23.60 -18.91
CA GLY A 47 -3.36 23.99 -17.51
C GLY A 47 -4.29 23.32 -16.50
N LEU A 48 -4.98 22.24 -16.89
CA LEU A 48 -5.82 21.46 -16.00
C LEU A 48 -4.99 20.47 -15.17
N ALA A 49 -5.50 20.13 -13.97
CA ALA A 49 -4.87 19.22 -13.00
C ALA A 49 -3.34 19.45 -12.79
N PRO A 50 -2.87 20.68 -12.46
CA PRO A 50 -1.45 20.94 -12.20
C PRO A 50 -0.92 20.19 -10.96
N THR A 51 -1.82 19.76 -10.08
CA THR A 51 -1.65 18.77 -9.00
C THR A 51 -2.74 17.68 -9.17
N PRO A 52 -2.63 16.51 -8.51
CA PRO A 52 -3.64 15.46 -8.61
C PRO A 52 -5.05 15.98 -8.24
N PRO A 53 -6.12 15.61 -8.97
CA PRO A 53 -7.48 16.03 -8.61
C PRO A 53 -7.89 15.52 -7.23
N MET A 54 -8.42 16.41 -6.39
CA MET A 54 -9.01 16.05 -5.09
C MET A 54 -10.52 16.28 -5.11
N GLY A 55 -11.30 15.35 -4.58
CA GLY A 55 -12.75 15.44 -4.64
C GLY A 55 -13.48 14.27 -4.00
N PHE A 56 -14.66 13.98 -4.53
CA PHE A 56 -15.55 12.89 -4.14
C PHE A 56 -16.10 12.20 -5.38
N ASN A 57 -16.39 10.91 -5.28
CA ASN A 57 -17.16 10.14 -6.25
C ASN A 57 -18.12 9.21 -5.50
N ASN A 58 -19.37 9.10 -5.95
CA ASN A 58 -20.42 8.35 -5.25
C ASN A 58 -20.34 6.82 -5.41
N TRP A 59 -19.55 6.29 -6.34
CA TRP A 59 -19.63 4.87 -6.75
C TRP A 59 -19.48 3.91 -5.57
N ASN A 60 -18.37 3.94 -4.84
CA ASN A 60 -18.09 2.98 -3.77
C ASN A 60 -19.11 3.06 -2.62
N SER A 61 -19.69 4.24 -2.37
CA SER A 61 -20.65 4.46 -1.27
C SER A 61 -22.12 4.26 -1.64
N THR A 62 -22.49 4.30 -2.93
CA THR A 62 -23.91 4.22 -3.36
C THR A 62 -24.14 3.34 -4.58
N HIS A 63 -23.18 3.20 -5.50
CA HIS A 63 -23.40 2.69 -6.86
C HIS A 63 -24.70 3.28 -7.45
N CYS A 64 -25.57 2.41 -7.97
CA CYS A 64 -26.88 2.75 -8.52
C CYS A 64 -28.03 2.70 -7.50
N ARG A 65 -27.77 2.65 -6.19
CA ARG A 65 -28.81 2.62 -5.14
C ARG A 65 -29.68 3.88 -5.18
N ALA A 66 -30.88 3.80 -4.57
CA ALA A 66 -31.84 4.90 -4.56
C ALA A 66 -31.36 6.13 -3.78
N ASP A 67 -30.33 6.02 -2.92
CA ASP A 67 -29.73 7.15 -2.20
C ASP A 67 -28.61 7.87 -2.97
N PHE A 68 -28.39 7.52 -4.25
CA PHE A 68 -27.70 8.36 -5.23
C PHE A 68 -28.70 9.27 -5.97
N ASP A 69 -28.86 10.49 -5.47
CA ASP A 69 -29.80 11.49 -5.98
C ASP A 69 -29.25 12.93 -5.84
N GLU A 70 -30.01 13.91 -6.32
CA GLU A 70 -29.68 15.34 -6.22
C GLU A 70 -29.44 15.79 -4.77
N ALA A 71 -30.20 15.27 -3.80
CA ALA A 71 -30.09 15.66 -2.40
C ALA A 71 -28.79 15.14 -1.77
N MET A 72 -28.37 13.93 -2.14
CA MET A 72 -27.08 13.34 -1.76
C MET A 72 -25.92 14.19 -2.25
N VAL A 73 -25.89 14.51 -3.55
CA VAL A 73 -24.83 15.31 -4.17
C VAL A 73 -24.71 16.69 -3.53
N LYS A 74 -25.85 17.36 -3.30
CA LYS A 74 -25.89 18.65 -2.60
C LYS A 74 -25.40 18.54 -1.16
N GLY A 75 -25.79 17.48 -0.44
CA GLY A 75 -25.32 17.20 0.92
C GLY A 75 -23.81 16.95 1.01
N ILE A 76 -23.20 16.28 0.04
CA ILE A 76 -21.73 16.13 -0.03
C ILE A 76 -21.06 17.49 -0.30
N ALA A 77 -21.60 18.28 -1.23
CA ALA A 77 -21.09 19.63 -1.52
C ALA A 77 -21.19 20.57 -0.31
N ASP A 78 -22.24 20.42 0.51
CA ASP A 78 -22.39 21.13 1.77
C ASP A 78 -21.37 20.68 2.81
N LEU A 79 -21.20 19.37 3.01
CA LEU A 79 -20.19 18.81 3.92
C LEU A 79 -18.76 19.20 3.54
N PHE A 80 -18.44 19.33 2.25
CA PHE A 80 -17.14 19.83 1.79
C PHE A 80 -16.83 21.24 2.32
N VAL A 81 -17.84 22.10 2.45
CA VAL A 81 -17.70 23.45 3.02
C VAL A 81 -17.76 23.40 4.55
N GLU A 82 -18.75 22.71 5.12
CA GLU A 82 -18.99 22.67 6.57
C GLU A 82 -17.86 21.98 7.35
N LYS A 83 -17.20 20.99 6.76
CA LYS A 83 -16.06 20.26 7.35
C LYS A 83 -14.70 20.83 6.95
N GLY A 84 -14.65 21.89 6.14
CA GLY A 84 -13.39 22.50 5.68
C GLY A 84 -12.60 21.70 4.63
N LEU A 85 -13.12 20.57 4.14
CA LEU A 85 -12.47 19.75 3.11
C LEU A 85 -12.15 20.54 1.83
N LYS A 86 -13.02 21.49 1.48
CA LYS A 86 -12.79 22.43 0.37
C LYS A 86 -11.50 23.23 0.55
N ASP A 87 -11.21 23.68 1.77
CA ASP A 87 -10.08 24.56 2.07
C ASP A 87 -8.74 23.81 2.03
N VAL A 88 -8.75 22.48 2.17
CA VAL A 88 -7.56 21.63 2.00
C VAL A 88 -7.38 21.05 0.60
N GLY A 89 -8.39 21.16 -0.27
CA GLY A 89 -8.23 20.92 -1.70
C GLY A 89 -9.36 20.14 -2.37
N TYR A 90 -10.23 19.45 -1.62
CA TYR A 90 -11.32 18.67 -2.19
C TYR A 90 -12.33 19.58 -2.90
N ARG A 91 -12.31 19.58 -4.23
CA ARG A 91 -13.03 20.55 -5.07
C ARG A 91 -14.03 19.91 -6.01
N TYR A 92 -13.79 18.68 -6.45
CA TYR A 92 -14.63 17.98 -7.41
C TYR A 92 -15.69 17.15 -6.69
N VAL A 93 -16.96 17.31 -7.05
CA VAL A 93 -18.07 16.46 -6.61
C VAL A 93 -18.52 15.69 -7.85
N ASN A 94 -18.05 14.45 -8.01
CA ASN A 94 -18.23 13.67 -9.23
C ASN A 94 -19.44 12.75 -9.11
N LEU A 95 -20.26 12.74 -10.17
CA LEU A 95 -21.32 11.77 -10.40
C LEU A 95 -20.75 10.60 -11.20
N ASP A 96 -20.98 9.38 -10.73
CA ASP A 96 -20.64 8.14 -11.43
C ASP A 96 -21.84 7.57 -12.22
N ASP A 97 -21.83 6.30 -12.61
CA ASP A 97 -22.89 5.66 -13.42
C ASP A 97 -24.30 5.79 -12.79
N CYS A 98 -25.35 5.52 -13.58
CA CYS A 98 -26.76 5.52 -13.20
C CYS A 98 -27.39 6.90 -12.90
N TRP A 99 -26.79 8.01 -13.37
CA TRP A 99 -27.39 9.35 -13.27
C TRP A 99 -28.44 9.67 -14.36
N ALA A 100 -28.38 8.98 -15.50
CA ALA A 100 -29.22 9.19 -16.67
C ALA A 100 -30.37 8.18 -16.77
N LEU A 101 -31.31 8.39 -17.70
CA LEU A 101 -32.23 7.35 -18.16
C LEU A 101 -31.50 6.36 -19.09
N PRO A 102 -31.94 5.07 -19.18
CA PRO A 102 -31.29 4.07 -20.04
C PRO A 102 -31.37 4.32 -21.56
N ARG A 103 -32.02 5.41 -21.98
CA ARG A 103 -32.24 5.82 -23.36
C ARG A 103 -32.05 7.33 -23.50
N ARG A 104 -31.42 7.72 -24.61
CA ARG A 104 -31.42 9.09 -25.13
C ARG A 104 -32.85 9.48 -25.54
N ASP A 105 -33.11 10.78 -25.62
CA ASP A 105 -34.39 11.30 -26.12
C ASP A 105 -34.53 11.20 -27.66
N ALA A 106 -35.56 11.85 -28.21
CA ALA A 106 -35.81 11.89 -29.66
C ALA A 106 -34.82 12.77 -30.44
N GLN A 107 -34.00 13.57 -29.76
CA GLN A 107 -32.96 14.41 -30.34
C GLN A 107 -31.59 13.70 -30.31
N GLY A 108 -31.46 12.61 -29.54
CA GLY A 108 -30.21 11.88 -29.34
C GLY A 108 -29.44 12.34 -28.09
N GLU A 109 -30.05 13.19 -27.29
CA GLU A 109 -29.47 13.82 -26.10
C GLU A 109 -29.56 12.88 -24.87
N LEU A 110 -28.62 12.97 -23.94
CA LEU A 110 -28.73 12.25 -22.66
C LEU A 110 -29.81 12.94 -21.80
N VAL A 111 -30.59 12.14 -21.09
CA VAL A 111 -31.66 12.63 -20.21
C VAL A 111 -31.31 12.26 -18.77
N PRO A 112 -31.09 13.23 -17.86
CA PRO A 112 -30.94 12.94 -16.43
C PRO A 112 -32.18 12.21 -15.91
N ASP A 113 -32.02 11.22 -15.01
CA ASP A 113 -33.16 10.53 -14.42
C ASP A 113 -33.99 11.52 -13.58
N PRO A 114 -35.25 11.85 -13.96
CA PRO A 114 -36.05 12.86 -13.28
C PRO A 114 -36.51 12.43 -11.88
N ALA A 115 -36.37 11.15 -11.51
CA ALA A 115 -36.61 10.70 -10.13
C ALA A 115 -35.40 11.00 -9.22
N ARG A 116 -34.18 10.97 -9.74
CA ARG A 116 -32.93 11.26 -9.02
C ARG A 116 -32.55 12.73 -9.08
N PHE A 117 -32.69 13.33 -10.26
CA PHE A 117 -32.28 14.68 -10.61
C PHE A 117 -33.48 15.47 -11.17
N PRO A 118 -34.51 15.75 -10.35
CA PRO A 118 -35.75 16.39 -10.80
C PRO A 118 -35.54 17.80 -11.39
N HIS A 119 -34.41 18.46 -11.08
CA HIS A 119 -34.06 19.76 -11.66
C HIS A 119 -32.99 19.66 -12.78
N GLY A 120 -32.53 18.45 -13.12
CA GLY A 120 -31.49 18.19 -14.12
C GLY A 120 -30.07 18.55 -13.65
N ILE A 121 -29.07 18.04 -14.36
CA ILE A 121 -27.64 18.16 -13.96
C ILE A 121 -27.16 19.61 -13.91
N GLY A 122 -27.62 20.49 -14.80
CA GLY A 122 -27.26 21.92 -14.78
C GLY A 122 -27.61 22.61 -13.45
N ALA A 123 -28.78 22.31 -12.86
CA ALA A 123 -29.17 22.86 -11.56
C ALA A 123 -28.36 22.28 -10.38
N VAL A 124 -27.76 21.10 -10.56
CA VAL A 124 -26.79 20.53 -9.61
C VAL A 124 -25.44 21.22 -9.75
N ALA A 125 -24.97 21.45 -10.98
CA ALA A 125 -23.73 22.17 -11.27
C ALA A 125 -23.79 23.60 -10.69
N ASP A 126 -24.87 24.34 -10.95
CA ASP A 126 -25.09 25.68 -10.38
C ASP A 126 -25.01 25.69 -8.85
N TYR A 127 -25.59 24.68 -8.16
CA TYR A 127 -25.50 24.56 -6.71
C TYR A 127 -24.07 24.31 -6.23
N VAL A 128 -23.36 23.38 -6.87
CA VAL A 128 -21.97 23.03 -6.55
C VAL A 128 -21.03 24.21 -6.83
N HIS A 129 -21.22 24.94 -7.93
CA HIS A 129 -20.49 26.17 -8.26
C HIS A 129 -20.79 27.30 -7.27
N ALA A 130 -22.03 27.45 -6.79
CA ALA A 130 -22.38 28.43 -5.77
C ALA A 130 -21.67 28.17 -4.42
N LYS A 131 -21.28 26.92 -4.14
CA LYS A 131 -20.41 26.56 -3.00
C LYS A 131 -18.93 26.80 -3.28
N GLY A 132 -18.56 27.21 -4.50
CA GLY A 132 -17.18 27.36 -4.97
C GLY A 132 -16.47 26.02 -5.17
N LEU A 133 -17.23 24.97 -5.48
CA LEU A 133 -16.77 23.64 -5.85
C LEU A 133 -16.95 23.45 -7.37
N LYS A 134 -16.67 22.23 -7.86
CA LYS A 134 -16.74 21.82 -9.26
C LYS A 134 -17.55 20.53 -9.39
N LEU A 135 -18.33 20.39 -10.46
CA LEU A 135 -19.13 19.18 -10.71
C LEU A 135 -18.40 18.27 -11.71
N GLY A 136 -18.33 16.96 -11.41
CA GLY A 136 -17.94 15.95 -12.38
C GLY A 136 -19.10 15.07 -12.82
N ILE A 137 -18.98 14.49 -14.02
CA ILE A 137 -19.93 13.53 -14.56
C ILE A 137 -19.22 12.29 -15.11
N TYR A 138 -20.00 11.27 -15.42
CA TYR A 138 -19.54 9.98 -15.92
C TYR A 138 -20.26 9.56 -17.21
N THR A 139 -19.53 8.93 -18.13
CA THR A 139 -20.08 8.05 -19.17
C THR A 139 -18.98 7.11 -19.67
N SER A 140 -19.25 6.27 -20.67
CA SER A 140 -18.29 5.30 -21.22
C SER A 140 -17.85 5.61 -22.66
N ALA A 141 -16.60 5.30 -22.97
CA ALA A 141 -16.02 5.14 -24.31
C ALA A 141 -16.54 3.86 -25.00
N GLY A 142 -17.86 3.67 -24.96
CA GLY A 142 -18.58 2.54 -25.55
C GLY A 142 -20.02 2.91 -25.85
N THR A 143 -20.81 1.97 -26.36
CA THR A 143 -22.23 2.21 -26.66
C THR A 143 -23.10 2.31 -25.42
N LYS A 144 -22.63 1.75 -24.30
CA LYS A 144 -23.30 1.66 -23.01
C LYS A 144 -22.29 1.82 -21.87
N THR A 145 -22.74 2.32 -20.72
CA THR A 145 -21.96 2.35 -19.48
C THR A 145 -21.76 0.93 -18.90
N CYS A 146 -21.08 0.81 -17.76
CA CYS A 146 -20.76 -0.50 -17.18
C CYS A 146 -21.95 -1.17 -16.48
N ASP A 147 -22.91 -0.42 -15.93
CA ASP A 147 -24.06 -1.04 -15.27
C ASP A 147 -24.94 -1.88 -16.23
N SER A 148 -25.43 -3.01 -15.71
CA SER A 148 -26.23 -4.00 -16.45
C SER A 148 -27.56 -3.48 -17.02
N VAL A 149 -28.13 -2.39 -16.46
CA VAL A 149 -29.29 -1.68 -17.01
C VAL A 149 -28.95 -1.02 -18.35
N GLY A 150 -27.66 -0.73 -18.58
CA GLY A 150 -27.13 -0.17 -19.82
C GLY A 150 -27.56 1.26 -20.04
N PHE A 151 -26.96 2.21 -19.32
CA PHE A 151 -27.13 3.64 -19.60
C PHE A 151 -26.35 4.02 -20.88
N PRO A 152 -26.73 5.08 -21.61
CA PRO A 152 -26.07 5.41 -22.87
C PRO A 152 -24.60 5.79 -22.65
N GLY A 153 -23.70 5.11 -23.36
CA GLY A 153 -22.32 5.55 -23.52
C GLY A 153 -22.19 6.58 -24.65
N ALA A 154 -21.01 7.17 -24.80
CA ALA A 154 -20.77 8.27 -25.75
C ALA A 154 -20.08 7.84 -27.06
N LEU A 155 -19.82 6.55 -27.30
CA LEU A 155 -19.20 6.10 -28.55
C LEU A 155 -20.09 6.44 -29.77
N GLY A 156 -19.59 7.29 -30.66
CA GLY A 156 -20.34 7.86 -31.79
C GLY A 156 -21.24 9.05 -31.44
N HIS A 157 -21.23 9.50 -30.19
CA HIS A 157 -21.98 10.64 -29.63
C HIS A 157 -21.05 11.65 -28.93
N GLU A 158 -19.73 11.53 -29.09
CA GLU A 158 -18.75 12.24 -28.27
C GLU A 158 -18.91 13.77 -28.35
N PHE A 159 -19.19 14.30 -29.54
CA PHE A 159 -19.37 15.73 -29.78
C PHE A 159 -20.71 16.29 -29.27
N SER A 160 -21.79 15.51 -29.28
CA SER A 160 -23.07 15.94 -28.67
C SER A 160 -22.96 15.90 -27.15
N ASP A 161 -22.42 14.82 -26.60
CA ASP A 161 -22.35 14.61 -25.16
C ASP A 161 -21.39 15.61 -24.50
N ALA A 162 -20.21 15.84 -25.10
CA ALA A 162 -19.28 16.87 -24.62
C ALA A 162 -19.92 18.27 -24.64
N ARG A 163 -20.67 18.62 -25.70
CA ARG A 163 -21.41 19.90 -25.77
C ARG A 163 -22.42 19.98 -24.63
N GLN A 164 -23.22 18.95 -24.43
CA GLN A 164 -24.23 18.90 -23.40
C GLN A 164 -23.64 19.01 -21.99
N PHE A 165 -22.53 18.30 -21.70
CA PHE A 165 -21.80 18.42 -20.44
C PHE A 165 -21.28 19.85 -20.21
N ALA A 166 -20.76 20.50 -21.25
CA ALA A 166 -20.30 21.89 -21.17
C ALA A 166 -21.46 22.88 -20.95
N ASP A 167 -22.61 22.66 -21.60
CA ASP A 167 -23.81 23.48 -21.47
C ASP A 167 -24.47 23.31 -20.09
N TRP A 168 -24.35 22.13 -19.45
CA TRP A 168 -24.71 21.90 -18.04
C TRP A 168 -23.66 22.39 -17.04
N GLY A 169 -22.50 22.89 -17.49
CA GLY A 169 -21.47 23.41 -16.59
C GLY A 169 -20.58 22.35 -15.92
N VAL A 170 -20.49 21.14 -16.45
CA VAL A 170 -19.57 20.10 -15.93
C VAL A 170 -18.11 20.56 -16.03
N ASP A 171 -17.28 20.21 -15.03
CA ASP A 171 -15.86 20.58 -14.91
C ASP A 171 -14.91 19.37 -14.95
N TYR A 172 -15.44 18.16 -14.91
CA TYR A 172 -14.69 16.90 -14.86
C TYR A 172 -15.48 15.78 -15.55
N LEU A 173 -14.82 14.93 -16.33
CA LEU A 173 -15.42 13.74 -16.95
C LEU A 173 -14.61 12.49 -16.57
N LYS A 174 -15.22 11.53 -15.86
CA LYS A 174 -14.76 10.13 -15.81
C LYS A 174 -15.28 9.43 -17.07
N TYR A 175 -14.39 8.81 -17.84
CA TYR A 175 -14.72 8.21 -19.13
C TYR A 175 -14.29 6.75 -19.19
N ASP A 176 -15.27 5.86 -19.02
CA ASP A 176 -15.10 4.41 -18.87
C ASP A 176 -14.77 3.68 -20.19
N ASN A 177 -14.59 2.37 -20.13
CA ASN A 177 -14.17 1.52 -21.26
C ASN A 177 -15.16 0.38 -21.57
N CYS A 178 -16.21 0.18 -20.76
CA CYS A 178 -17.26 -0.82 -21.00
C CYS A 178 -17.97 -0.64 -22.35
N ASN A 179 -18.36 -1.74 -22.99
CA ASN A 179 -19.11 -1.78 -24.26
C ASN A 179 -18.42 -1.04 -25.44
N ASN A 180 -17.09 -1.02 -25.47
CA ASN A 180 -16.26 -0.34 -26.47
C ASN A 180 -16.34 -0.87 -27.93
N GLN A 181 -17.09 -1.95 -28.17
CA GLN A 181 -17.27 -2.59 -29.49
C GLN A 181 -15.96 -3.08 -30.16
N GLY A 182 -14.86 -3.25 -29.41
CA GLY A 182 -13.55 -3.59 -29.97
C GLY A 182 -12.89 -2.47 -30.77
N VAL A 183 -13.37 -1.22 -30.66
CA VAL A 183 -12.74 -0.05 -31.29
C VAL A 183 -11.48 0.32 -30.51
N ASP A 184 -10.40 0.68 -31.23
CA ASP A 184 -9.12 1.07 -30.65
C ASP A 184 -9.26 2.13 -29.53
N ALA A 185 -8.62 1.87 -28.38
CA ALA A 185 -8.70 2.75 -27.22
C ALA A 185 -8.16 4.16 -27.54
N ARG A 186 -7.01 4.24 -28.21
CA ARG A 186 -6.36 5.53 -28.52
C ARG A 186 -7.24 6.37 -29.44
N GLN A 187 -7.95 5.76 -30.38
CA GLN A 187 -8.96 6.42 -31.20
C GLN A 187 -10.12 6.94 -30.34
N ARG A 188 -10.79 6.08 -29.55
CA ARG A 188 -11.97 6.47 -28.74
C ARG A 188 -11.67 7.61 -27.77
N TYR A 189 -10.59 7.49 -27.00
CA TYR A 189 -10.20 8.49 -26.01
C TYR A 189 -9.75 9.82 -26.68
N ARG A 190 -9.12 9.78 -27.86
CA ARG A 190 -8.81 11.01 -28.62
C ARG A 190 -10.04 11.69 -29.21
N THR A 191 -11.04 10.93 -29.69
CA THR A 191 -12.30 11.51 -30.18
C THR A 191 -13.00 12.31 -29.09
N MET A 192 -13.13 11.76 -27.87
CA MET A 192 -13.75 12.47 -26.76
C MET A 192 -12.90 13.65 -26.25
N ARG A 193 -11.56 13.53 -26.20
CA ARG A 193 -10.69 14.71 -25.97
C ARG A 193 -10.97 15.85 -26.95
N ASP A 194 -11.03 15.54 -28.25
CA ASP A 194 -11.22 16.55 -29.28
C ASP A 194 -12.63 17.14 -29.24
N ALA A 195 -13.63 16.35 -28.87
CA ALA A 195 -14.99 16.81 -28.55
C ALA A 195 -15.01 17.75 -27.34
N LEU A 196 -14.39 17.40 -26.21
CA LEU A 196 -14.26 18.25 -25.02
C LEU A 196 -13.58 19.58 -25.36
N ARG A 197 -12.48 19.55 -26.12
CA ARG A 197 -11.78 20.77 -26.58
C ARG A 197 -12.66 21.64 -27.48
N ALA A 198 -13.48 21.04 -28.35
CA ALA A 198 -14.42 21.76 -29.21
C ALA A 198 -15.58 22.44 -28.46
N THR A 199 -15.79 22.13 -27.17
CA THR A 199 -16.77 22.84 -26.34
C THR A 199 -16.32 24.27 -26.03
N GLY A 200 -15.01 24.47 -25.84
CA GLY A 200 -14.42 25.69 -25.27
C GLY A 200 -14.44 25.77 -23.73
N ARG A 201 -15.07 24.81 -23.03
CA ARG A 201 -15.08 24.74 -21.56
C ARG A 201 -13.89 23.90 -21.07
N PRO A 202 -13.13 24.35 -20.05
CA PRO A 202 -12.10 23.52 -19.42
C PRO A 202 -12.73 22.41 -18.58
N ILE A 203 -12.63 21.16 -19.04
CA ILE A 203 -13.14 19.95 -18.37
C ILE A 203 -11.95 19.01 -18.13
N VAL A 204 -11.72 18.61 -16.87
CA VAL A 204 -10.69 17.62 -16.52
C VAL A 204 -11.09 16.27 -17.09
N TYR A 205 -10.22 15.64 -17.87
CA TYR A 205 -10.52 14.39 -18.55
C TYR A 205 -9.82 13.20 -17.89
N SER A 206 -10.62 12.34 -17.26
CA SER A 206 -10.20 11.19 -16.46
C SER A 206 -10.49 9.91 -17.22
N ILE A 207 -9.43 9.27 -17.72
CA ILE A 207 -9.50 8.07 -18.55
C ILE A 207 -9.67 6.84 -17.65
N CYS A 208 -10.73 6.06 -17.85
CA CYS A 208 -11.04 4.87 -17.06
C CYS A 208 -11.04 3.62 -17.96
N GLU A 209 -9.84 3.16 -18.34
CA GLU A 209 -9.63 1.93 -19.12
C GLU A 209 -8.80 0.86 -18.38
N TRP A 210 -8.73 0.99 -17.05
CA TRP A 210 -8.20 -0.02 -16.13
C TRP A 210 -6.75 -0.48 -16.37
N GLY A 211 -5.97 0.24 -17.17
CA GLY A 211 -4.60 -0.12 -17.56
C GLY A 211 -4.49 -1.07 -18.76
N GLU A 212 -5.61 -1.53 -19.35
CA GLU A 212 -5.66 -2.56 -20.40
C GLU A 212 -4.71 -2.28 -21.58
N ASN A 213 -4.67 -1.02 -22.05
CA ASN A 213 -3.88 -0.61 -23.22
C ASN A 213 -2.68 0.24 -22.81
N LYS A 214 -2.22 0.14 -21.56
CA LYS A 214 -1.08 0.87 -20.98
C LYS A 214 -1.20 2.39 -21.17
N PRO A 215 -2.20 3.03 -20.55
CA PRO A 215 -2.53 4.42 -20.81
C PRO A 215 -1.37 5.36 -20.46
N TRP A 216 -0.53 5.03 -19.47
CA TRP A 216 0.71 5.75 -19.16
C TRP A 216 1.68 5.93 -20.35
N GLU A 217 1.62 5.08 -21.40
CA GLU A 217 2.46 5.21 -22.60
C GLU A 217 1.89 6.18 -23.67
N TRP A 218 0.62 6.59 -23.58
CA TRP A 218 -0.05 7.34 -24.66
C TRP A 218 -1.11 8.36 -24.23
N ALA A 219 -1.68 8.24 -23.04
CA ALA A 219 -2.81 9.05 -22.57
C ALA A 219 -2.41 10.49 -22.20
N GLY A 220 -1.12 10.78 -22.05
CA GLY A 220 -0.64 12.13 -21.72
C GLY A 220 -0.94 13.20 -22.79
N ASP A 221 -1.02 12.85 -24.09
CA ASP A 221 -1.51 13.80 -25.10
C ASP A 221 -3.05 13.93 -25.12
N VAL A 222 -3.73 13.18 -24.24
CA VAL A 222 -5.15 12.87 -24.32
C VAL A 222 -5.95 13.41 -23.13
N GLY A 223 -5.67 12.98 -21.91
CA GLY A 223 -6.37 13.37 -20.69
C GLY A 223 -5.41 13.68 -19.54
N GLN A 224 -5.95 14.24 -18.46
CA GLN A 224 -5.15 14.69 -17.31
C GLN A 224 -4.78 13.58 -16.32
N LEU A 225 -5.49 12.45 -16.38
CA LEU A 225 -5.26 11.29 -15.53
C LEU A 225 -5.85 10.02 -16.15
N TRP A 226 -5.32 8.86 -15.75
CA TRP A 226 -5.74 7.56 -16.27
C TRP A 226 -5.69 6.45 -15.22
N ARG A 227 -6.77 5.67 -15.13
CA ARG A 227 -6.85 4.46 -14.29
C ARG A 227 -5.78 3.46 -14.73
N THR A 228 -4.97 3.01 -13.77
CA THR A 228 -3.84 2.10 -14.03
C THR A 228 -4.13 0.61 -13.78
N THR A 229 -5.27 0.32 -13.15
CA THR A 229 -5.67 -1.02 -12.70
C THR A 229 -7.18 -1.20 -12.83
N GLY A 230 -7.67 -2.44 -12.70
CA GLY A 230 -9.06 -2.72 -12.33
C GLY A 230 -9.49 -2.01 -11.03
N ASP A 231 -10.80 -2.04 -10.76
CA ASP A 231 -11.41 -1.28 -9.66
C ASP A 231 -10.88 -1.71 -8.28
N ILE A 232 -10.75 -0.73 -7.40
CA ILE A 232 -10.50 -0.98 -5.98
C ILE A 232 -11.74 -1.60 -5.32
N SER A 233 -11.52 -2.29 -4.22
CA SER A 233 -12.55 -2.64 -3.25
C SER A 233 -12.06 -2.33 -1.85
N ASP A 234 -12.99 -2.11 -0.92
CA ASP A 234 -12.70 -1.82 0.49
C ASP A 234 -12.19 -3.07 1.23
N SER A 235 -10.97 -3.47 0.87
CA SER A 235 -10.24 -4.60 1.40
C SER A 235 -8.73 -4.36 1.29
N TRP A 236 -8.00 -4.82 2.29
CA TRP A 236 -6.55 -4.66 2.35
C TRP A 236 -5.81 -5.26 1.14
N SER A 237 -6.25 -6.44 0.69
CA SER A 237 -5.65 -7.17 -0.43
C SER A 237 -5.81 -6.42 -1.76
N SER A 238 -6.98 -5.83 -2.01
CA SER A 238 -7.24 -5.03 -3.22
C SER A 238 -6.37 -3.76 -3.24
N MET A 239 -6.40 -2.97 -2.15
CA MET A 239 -5.57 -1.78 -2.00
C MET A 239 -4.07 -2.10 -2.19
N LEU A 240 -3.57 -3.16 -1.54
CA LEU A 240 -2.18 -3.58 -1.65
C LEU A 240 -1.80 -4.04 -3.07
N SER A 241 -2.69 -4.75 -3.76
CA SER A 241 -2.49 -5.18 -5.15
C SER A 241 -2.35 -3.97 -6.09
N ILE A 242 -3.21 -2.97 -5.93
CA ILE A 242 -3.19 -1.75 -6.72
C ILE A 242 -1.91 -0.94 -6.48
N VAL A 243 -1.49 -0.76 -5.21
CA VAL A 243 -0.22 -0.08 -4.88
C VAL A 243 0.98 -0.75 -5.56
N LYS A 244 1.02 -2.08 -5.58
CA LYS A 244 2.11 -2.84 -6.23
C LYS A 244 2.12 -2.66 -7.75
N GLN A 245 0.96 -2.52 -8.38
CA GLN A 245 0.84 -2.27 -9.82
C GLN A 245 1.13 -0.81 -10.20
N ASN A 246 0.74 0.16 -9.35
CA ASN A 246 0.89 1.58 -9.66
C ASN A 246 2.28 2.16 -9.34
N LEU A 247 2.96 1.70 -8.28
CA LEU A 247 4.28 2.22 -7.88
C LEU A 247 5.35 2.18 -9.01
N PRO A 248 5.44 1.12 -9.84
CA PRO A 248 6.37 1.10 -10.99
C PRO A 248 6.11 2.16 -12.06
N LEU A 249 4.91 2.76 -12.11
CA LEU A 249 4.49 3.72 -13.13
C LEU A 249 4.93 5.17 -12.84
N ALA A 250 5.65 5.40 -11.74
CA ALA A 250 6.18 6.71 -11.34
C ALA A 250 6.86 7.54 -12.45
N PRO A 251 7.60 6.98 -13.43
CA PRO A 251 8.21 7.77 -14.51
C PRO A 251 7.22 8.46 -15.47
N TYR A 252 5.93 8.06 -15.45
CA TYR A 252 4.90 8.56 -16.36
C TYR A 252 4.00 9.64 -15.72
N ALA A 253 4.03 9.79 -14.40
CA ALA A 253 3.24 10.80 -13.69
C ALA A 253 3.96 12.16 -13.62
N GLY A 254 3.18 13.25 -13.66
CA GLY A 254 3.67 14.62 -13.56
C GLY A 254 2.52 15.66 -13.59
N PRO A 255 2.82 16.95 -13.47
CA PRO A 255 1.83 18.02 -13.59
C PRO A 255 0.99 17.91 -14.88
N GLY A 256 -0.34 17.77 -14.72
CA GLY A 256 -1.28 17.56 -15.81
C GLY A 256 -1.40 16.11 -16.33
N HIS A 257 -0.80 15.13 -15.64
CA HIS A 257 -0.65 13.73 -16.06
C HIS A 257 -0.57 12.78 -14.85
N TRP A 258 -1.69 12.26 -14.36
CA TRP A 258 -1.69 11.44 -13.13
C TRP A 258 -2.02 9.98 -13.39
N ASN A 259 -1.18 9.09 -12.88
CA ASN A 259 -1.56 7.69 -12.70
C ASN A 259 -2.66 7.64 -11.63
N ASP A 260 -3.79 7.04 -11.97
CA ASP A 260 -4.96 6.92 -11.10
C ASP A 260 -5.09 5.47 -10.57
N PRO A 261 -4.64 5.19 -9.33
CA PRO A 261 -4.88 3.93 -8.63
C PRO A 261 -6.31 3.80 -8.09
N ASP A 262 -7.28 4.55 -8.60
CA ASP A 262 -8.69 4.54 -8.21
C ASP A 262 -9.02 5.26 -6.90
N MET A 263 -10.31 5.31 -6.57
CA MET A 263 -10.91 6.08 -5.48
C MET A 263 -10.46 5.64 -4.06
N LEU A 264 -10.61 6.55 -3.11
CA LEU A 264 -10.31 6.32 -1.69
C LEU A 264 -11.48 5.61 -0.98
N GLU A 265 -11.27 4.36 -0.56
CA GLU A 265 -12.17 3.61 0.33
C GLU A 265 -12.22 4.08 1.81
N VAL A 266 -11.56 5.20 2.14
CA VAL A 266 -11.36 5.69 3.52
C VAL A 266 -12.69 5.93 4.25
N GLY A 267 -13.09 4.95 5.08
CA GLY A 267 -14.29 5.00 5.92
C GLY A 267 -15.48 4.15 5.45
N ASN A 268 -15.31 3.28 4.44
CA ASN A 268 -16.41 2.42 3.94
C ASN A 268 -16.70 1.18 4.82
N GLY A 269 -15.77 0.77 5.69
CA GLY A 269 -15.96 -0.20 6.79
C GLY A 269 -15.28 -1.57 6.65
N GLY A 270 -14.67 -1.89 5.50
CA GLY A 270 -13.98 -3.15 5.21
C GLY A 270 -12.49 -3.18 5.59
N MET A 271 -11.89 -2.02 5.88
CA MET A 271 -10.54 -1.88 6.43
C MET A 271 -10.56 -1.16 7.80
N THR A 272 -9.47 -1.29 8.56
CA THR A 272 -9.24 -0.60 9.83
C THR A 272 -8.70 0.81 9.64
N ASP A 273 -8.80 1.67 10.65
CA ASP A 273 -8.20 3.03 10.63
C ASP A 273 -6.68 3.03 10.35
N THR A 274 -5.96 1.97 10.75
CA THR A 274 -4.52 1.82 10.44
C THR A 274 -4.31 1.57 8.94
N GLU A 275 -5.13 0.72 8.35
CA GLU A 275 -5.10 0.39 6.93
C GLU A 275 -5.56 1.59 6.08
N TYR A 276 -6.60 2.32 6.50
CA TYR A 276 -7.03 3.56 5.85
C TYR A 276 -5.97 4.68 5.93
N ARG A 277 -5.25 4.81 7.04
CA ARG A 277 -4.10 5.74 7.13
C ARG A 277 -2.97 5.32 6.20
N SER A 278 -2.71 4.02 6.04
CA SER A 278 -1.75 3.51 5.06
C SER A 278 -2.19 3.80 3.63
N HIS A 279 -3.42 3.46 3.27
CA HIS A 279 -4.06 3.76 1.99
C HIS A 279 -3.92 5.23 1.60
N PHE A 280 -4.38 6.15 2.46
CA PHE A 280 -4.29 7.59 2.21
C PHE A 280 -2.84 8.10 2.11
N SER A 281 -1.93 7.56 2.94
CA SER A 281 -0.49 7.87 2.87
C SER A 281 0.16 7.40 1.56
N LEU A 282 -0.24 6.22 1.07
CA LEU A 282 0.30 5.61 -0.14
C LEU A 282 -0.21 6.33 -1.38
N TRP A 283 -1.50 6.68 -1.46
CA TRP A 283 -2.03 7.52 -2.54
C TRP A 283 -1.31 8.87 -2.58
N SER A 284 -1.13 9.51 -1.41
CA SER A 284 -0.46 10.81 -1.32
C SER A 284 1.02 10.76 -1.72
N VAL A 285 1.77 9.73 -1.31
CA VAL A 285 3.18 9.59 -1.76
C VAL A 285 3.26 9.18 -3.23
N MET A 286 2.21 8.55 -3.79
CA MET A 286 2.11 8.23 -5.22
C MET A 286 1.67 9.40 -6.11
N ALA A 287 1.29 10.56 -5.56
CA ALA A 287 0.68 11.65 -6.34
C ALA A 287 -0.62 11.20 -7.07
N ALA A 288 -1.42 10.40 -6.36
CA ALA A 288 -2.67 9.84 -6.88
C ALA A 288 -3.84 10.84 -6.70
N PRO A 289 -4.88 10.78 -7.55
CA PRO A 289 -6.11 11.52 -7.31
C PRO A 289 -6.72 11.15 -5.94
N LEU A 290 -7.01 12.14 -5.10
CA LEU A 290 -7.63 11.94 -3.79
C LEU A 290 -9.15 12.10 -3.91
N LEU A 291 -9.80 11.13 -4.54
CA LEU A 291 -11.25 11.08 -4.72
C LEU A 291 -11.89 10.25 -3.60
N ILE A 292 -12.57 10.89 -2.66
CA ILE A 292 -13.30 10.25 -1.55
C ILE A 292 -14.42 9.35 -2.13
N GLY A 293 -14.38 8.05 -1.84
CA GLY A 293 -15.42 7.09 -2.22
C GLY A 293 -16.53 6.91 -1.18
N THR A 294 -16.39 7.50 0.01
CA THR A 294 -17.26 7.29 1.19
C THR A 294 -18.39 8.31 1.32
N ASP A 295 -19.58 7.86 1.74
CA ASP A 295 -20.73 8.72 2.03
C ASP A 295 -20.48 9.55 3.29
N LEU A 296 -19.95 10.76 3.10
CA LEU A 296 -19.60 11.68 4.19
C LEU A 296 -20.78 12.05 5.09
N ARG A 297 -22.03 11.85 4.65
CA ARG A 297 -23.24 12.04 5.48
C ARG A 297 -23.33 11.02 6.63
N ARG A 298 -22.58 9.92 6.53
CA ARG A 298 -22.54 8.79 7.47
C ARG A 298 -21.13 8.53 8.04
N ALA A 299 -20.12 9.29 7.61
CA ALA A 299 -18.72 9.10 7.99
C ALA A 299 -18.42 9.41 9.47
N SER A 300 -17.43 8.70 10.03
CA SER A 300 -16.99 8.86 11.42
C SER A 300 -16.03 10.05 11.60
N GLU A 301 -15.81 10.50 12.84
CA GLU A 301 -14.78 11.50 13.14
C GLU A 301 -13.38 11.02 12.72
N ALA A 302 -13.05 9.75 12.97
CA ALA A 302 -11.80 9.13 12.53
C ALA A 302 -11.62 9.13 10.99
N THR A 303 -12.72 9.03 10.23
CA THR A 303 -12.72 9.20 8.77
C THR A 303 -12.31 10.62 8.38
N PHE A 304 -12.88 11.65 9.03
CA PHE A 304 -12.51 13.05 8.77
C PHE A 304 -11.08 13.36 9.24
N ASP A 305 -10.59 12.79 10.35
CA ASP A 305 -9.19 12.93 10.81
C ASP A 305 -8.17 12.43 9.79
N ILE A 306 -8.51 11.39 9.01
CA ILE A 306 -7.67 10.90 7.91
C ILE A 306 -7.77 11.86 6.72
N LEU A 307 -9.00 12.22 6.32
CA LEU A 307 -9.25 12.99 5.11
C LEU A 307 -8.85 14.48 5.21
N ASP A 308 -8.86 15.13 6.39
CA ASP A 308 -8.42 16.53 6.60
C ASP A 308 -6.93 16.65 7.02
N ASN A 309 -6.12 15.59 6.90
CA ASN A 309 -4.69 15.70 7.26
C ASN A 309 -3.91 16.54 6.24
N LYS A 310 -3.85 17.85 6.53
CA LYS A 310 -3.17 18.91 5.78
C LYS A 310 -1.70 18.62 5.49
N GLU A 311 -0.99 17.91 6.36
CA GLU A 311 0.42 17.59 6.13
C GLU A 311 0.59 16.44 5.14
N VAL A 312 -0.32 15.47 5.15
CA VAL A 312 -0.33 14.35 4.20
C VAL A 312 -0.84 14.80 2.82
N ILE A 313 -1.90 15.62 2.78
CA ILE A 313 -2.37 16.28 1.54
C ILE A 313 -1.27 17.15 0.93
N ALA A 314 -0.48 17.86 1.74
CA ALA A 314 0.65 18.64 1.24
C ALA A 314 1.81 17.79 0.69
N VAL A 315 1.83 16.47 0.94
CA VAL A 315 2.68 15.55 0.18
C VAL A 315 2.10 15.34 -1.21
N ASP A 316 0.82 14.99 -1.29
CA ASP A 316 0.11 14.74 -2.54
C ASP A 316 0.19 15.93 -3.52
N GLN A 317 -0.21 17.10 -3.02
CA GLN A 317 -0.37 18.35 -3.75
C GLN A 317 0.95 19.14 -3.92
N ASP A 318 2.12 18.52 -3.70
CA ASP A 318 3.40 19.21 -3.92
C ASP A 318 3.60 19.56 -5.40
N PRO A 319 3.92 20.83 -5.73
CA PRO A 319 3.91 21.35 -7.10
C PRO A 319 5.05 20.85 -7.98
N LEU A 320 6.00 20.07 -7.46
CA LEU A 320 6.95 19.35 -8.31
C LEU A 320 6.27 18.18 -9.04
N GLY A 321 5.14 17.68 -8.50
CA GLY A 321 4.29 16.69 -9.15
C GLY A 321 4.93 15.33 -9.43
N LYS A 322 6.03 14.98 -8.75
CA LYS A 322 6.66 13.67 -8.89
C LYS A 322 5.92 12.62 -8.06
N GLN A 323 5.52 11.53 -8.69
CA GLN A 323 5.14 10.31 -7.99
C GLN A 323 6.34 9.73 -7.22
N GLY A 324 6.09 9.20 -6.02
CA GLY A 324 7.10 8.53 -5.19
C GLY A 324 7.59 7.21 -5.79
N THR A 325 8.86 6.88 -5.54
CA THR A 325 9.52 5.68 -6.04
C THR A 325 9.91 4.73 -4.92
N VAL A 326 9.93 3.42 -5.21
CA VAL A 326 10.37 2.40 -4.26
C VAL A 326 11.89 2.47 -4.09
N VAL A 327 12.34 2.70 -2.87
CA VAL A 327 13.76 2.65 -2.47
C VAL A 327 14.14 1.23 -2.08
N THR A 328 13.28 0.54 -1.33
CA THR A 328 13.42 -0.88 -0.99
C THR A 328 12.06 -1.54 -0.76
N SER A 329 11.92 -2.80 -1.16
CA SER A 329 10.76 -3.65 -0.89
C SER A 329 11.23 -5.07 -0.57
N THR A 330 11.19 -5.52 0.70
CA THR A 330 11.76 -6.82 1.08
C THR A 330 11.06 -7.46 2.28
N GLY A 331 10.35 -8.58 2.03
CA GLY A 331 9.61 -9.31 3.05
C GLY A 331 8.50 -8.44 3.65
N GLY A 332 7.66 -7.85 2.78
CA GLY A 332 6.55 -6.98 3.17
C GLY A 332 6.90 -5.62 3.76
N ARG A 333 8.18 -5.26 3.82
CA ARG A 333 8.65 -3.95 4.32
C ARG A 333 9.04 -3.08 3.15
N TRP A 334 8.37 -1.94 3.02
CA TRP A 334 8.49 -1.00 1.92
C TRP A 334 9.04 0.33 2.41
N VAL A 335 9.93 0.92 1.61
CA VAL A 335 10.35 2.30 1.73
C VAL A 335 10.05 2.95 0.38
N VAL A 336 9.11 3.89 0.37
CA VAL A 336 8.77 4.71 -0.79
C VAL A 336 9.20 6.14 -0.51
N ALA A 337 9.90 6.78 -1.44
CA ALA A 337 10.37 8.15 -1.31
C ALA A 337 9.91 9.03 -2.48
N ARG A 338 9.37 10.21 -2.16
CA ARG A 338 8.98 11.24 -3.11
C ARG A 338 9.86 12.47 -2.92
N GLU A 339 10.39 13.00 -4.02
CA GLU A 339 11.07 14.30 -4.03
C GLU A 339 10.05 15.43 -4.06
N MET A 340 10.26 16.44 -3.20
CA MET A 340 9.38 17.58 -2.98
C MET A 340 9.97 18.85 -3.62
N ALA A 341 9.14 19.84 -3.95
CA ALA A 341 9.55 21.08 -4.61
C ALA A 341 10.58 21.92 -3.82
N ASP A 342 10.59 21.82 -2.49
CA ASP A 342 11.54 22.49 -1.60
C ASP A 342 12.87 21.72 -1.43
N GLY A 343 13.05 20.60 -2.12
CA GLY A 343 14.20 19.72 -1.99
C GLY A 343 14.14 18.75 -0.81
N SER A 344 13.07 18.76 -0.01
CA SER A 344 12.83 17.73 1.02
C SER A 344 12.43 16.38 0.38
N ARG A 345 12.26 15.36 1.21
CA ARG A 345 11.73 14.05 0.83
C ARG A 345 10.53 13.71 1.67
N ALA A 346 9.41 13.35 1.04
CA ALA A 346 8.39 12.56 1.72
C ALA A 346 8.81 11.09 1.68
N VAL A 347 8.76 10.40 2.81
CA VAL A 347 9.23 9.01 2.97
C VAL A 347 8.17 8.22 3.70
N ALA A 348 7.57 7.25 3.02
CA ALA A 348 6.65 6.27 3.60
C ALA A 348 7.43 5.02 4.02
N LEU A 349 7.44 4.73 5.32
CA LEU A 349 7.87 3.44 5.86
C LEU A 349 6.60 2.58 6.01
N PHE A 350 6.36 1.68 5.06
CA PHE A 350 5.11 0.94 4.90
C PHE A 350 5.29 -0.55 5.19
N ASN A 351 4.43 -1.09 6.06
CA ASN A 351 4.44 -2.49 6.45
C ASN A 351 3.21 -3.21 5.89
N GLU A 352 3.41 -4.08 4.89
CA GLU A 352 2.32 -4.86 4.31
C GLU A 352 1.92 -6.08 5.18
N SER A 353 2.74 -6.44 6.18
CA SER A 353 2.62 -7.70 6.91
C SER A 353 1.72 -7.60 8.16
N ALA A 354 1.16 -8.75 8.57
CA ALA A 354 0.26 -8.91 9.71
C ALA A 354 0.92 -8.78 11.10
N SER A 355 2.19 -8.35 11.19
CA SER A 355 2.90 -8.14 12.45
C SER A 355 3.70 -6.83 12.41
N ALA A 356 4.00 -6.23 13.56
CA ALA A 356 4.79 -5.00 13.60
C ALA A 356 6.22 -5.24 13.08
N GLN A 357 6.69 -4.41 12.15
CA GLN A 357 8.00 -4.56 11.50
C GLN A 357 8.87 -3.33 11.72
N ARG A 358 10.16 -3.55 12.01
CA ARG A 358 11.17 -2.49 11.94
C ARG A 358 11.50 -2.20 10.47
N ILE A 359 11.24 -0.97 10.03
CA ILE A 359 11.52 -0.49 8.68
C ILE A 359 12.49 0.69 8.79
N ALA A 360 13.54 0.70 7.96
CA ALA A 360 14.61 1.68 8.03
C ALA A 360 15.23 2.00 6.67
N THR A 361 15.65 3.25 6.51
CA THR A 361 16.45 3.77 5.39
C THR A 361 17.38 4.88 5.89
N THR A 362 18.10 5.55 5.00
CA THR A 362 18.94 6.72 5.32
C THR A 362 18.55 7.93 4.48
N ALA A 363 18.87 9.12 4.97
CA ALA A 363 18.72 10.38 4.23
C ALA A 363 19.41 10.32 2.85
N SER A 364 20.62 9.74 2.79
CA SER A 364 21.35 9.53 1.54
C SER A 364 20.65 8.54 0.59
N ALA A 365 20.06 7.46 1.10
CA ALA A 365 19.34 6.47 0.28
C ALA A 365 18.03 7.01 -0.31
N VAL A 366 17.38 7.97 0.36
CA VAL A 366 16.24 8.72 -0.20
C VAL A 366 16.67 9.94 -1.03
N GLY A 367 17.98 10.12 -1.25
CA GLY A 367 18.53 11.15 -2.15
C GLY A 367 18.53 12.57 -1.59
N LEU A 368 18.62 12.75 -0.26
CA LEU A 368 18.96 14.04 0.36
C LEU A 368 20.48 14.30 0.26
N PRO A 369 20.91 15.58 0.22
CA PRO A 369 22.33 15.93 0.26
C PRO A 369 22.95 15.62 1.63
N ASP A 370 24.27 15.42 1.67
CA ASP A 370 25.01 15.26 2.92
C ASP A 370 24.87 16.51 3.82
N ALA A 371 24.48 16.29 5.08
CA ALA A 371 24.32 17.33 6.10
C ALA A 371 24.73 16.83 7.50
N ASP A 372 24.99 17.76 8.42
CA ASP A 372 25.32 17.44 9.82
C ASP A 372 24.16 16.71 10.52
N ALA A 373 22.92 17.08 10.23
CA ALA A 373 21.72 16.39 10.65
C ALA A 373 20.53 16.82 9.77
N TYR A 374 19.37 16.19 9.97
CA TYR A 374 18.16 16.45 9.21
C TYR A 374 16.97 16.66 10.16
N THR A 375 16.04 17.52 9.76
CA THR A 375 14.71 17.61 10.36
C THR A 375 13.86 16.46 9.82
N LEU A 376 13.16 15.75 10.70
CA LEU A 376 12.24 14.65 10.41
C LEU A 376 10.88 15.00 11.01
N ARG A 377 9.91 15.32 10.16
CA ARG A 377 8.52 15.63 10.52
C ARG A 377 7.65 14.38 10.32
N ASP A 378 7.08 13.85 11.39
CA ASP A 378 6.02 12.84 11.31
C ASP A 378 4.68 13.55 11.03
N LEU A 379 4.05 13.18 9.90
CA LEU A 379 2.88 13.88 9.35
C LEU A 379 1.57 13.42 10.00
N TRP A 380 1.56 12.30 10.71
CA TRP A 380 0.41 11.79 11.46
C TRP A 380 0.48 12.17 12.95
N GLN A 381 1.69 12.29 13.51
CA GLN A 381 1.91 12.79 14.88
C GLN A 381 1.99 14.33 14.96
N HIS A 382 2.02 15.02 13.82
CA HIS A 382 2.24 16.47 13.71
C HIS A 382 3.45 16.94 14.54
N ARG A 383 4.56 16.19 14.48
CA ARG A 383 5.74 16.43 15.33
C ARG A 383 7.04 16.36 14.53
N ALA A 384 7.90 17.34 14.74
CA ALA A 384 9.25 17.38 14.19
C ALA A 384 10.27 16.85 15.21
N TYR A 385 11.31 16.20 14.67
CA TYR A 385 12.44 15.61 15.37
C TYR A 385 13.73 15.92 14.59
N ASN A 386 14.91 15.70 15.19
CA ASN A 386 16.17 15.62 14.43
C ASN A 386 16.66 14.18 14.29
N THR A 387 17.30 13.88 13.15
CA THR A 387 18.03 12.63 12.92
C THR A 387 19.45 12.92 12.44
N ALA A 388 20.40 12.08 12.85
CA ALA A 388 21.77 12.07 12.33
C ALA A 388 21.90 11.44 10.93
N GLY A 389 20.78 11.02 10.32
CA GLY A 389 20.71 10.49 8.95
C GLY A 389 19.95 9.16 8.82
N THR A 390 19.70 8.46 9.92
CA THR A 390 18.87 7.23 9.93
C THR A 390 17.39 7.60 9.99
N ILE A 391 16.59 7.06 9.08
CA ILE A 391 15.14 7.23 9.03
C ILE A 391 14.53 5.87 9.32
N ALA A 392 13.99 5.64 10.52
CA ALA A 392 13.51 4.31 10.92
C ALA A 392 12.38 4.38 11.96
N ALA A 393 11.52 3.37 11.93
CA ALA A 393 10.45 3.15 12.90
C ALA A 393 10.11 1.66 13.01
N THR A 394 9.55 1.26 14.16
CA THR A 394 8.72 0.05 14.20
C THR A 394 7.32 0.42 13.79
N VAL A 395 6.90 -0.09 12.64
CA VAL A 395 5.62 0.20 12.00
C VAL A 395 4.64 -0.93 12.37
N PRO A 396 3.43 -0.63 12.87
CA PRO A 396 2.42 -1.65 13.18
C PRO A 396 2.08 -2.54 11.99
N ALA A 397 1.42 -3.67 12.26
CA ALA A 397 0.82 -4.49 11.20
C ALA A 397 -0.05 -3.63 10.29
N HIS A 398 0.10 -3.78 8.98
CA HIS A 398 -0.63 -3.01 7.96
C HIS A 398 -0.47 -1.47 8.07
N GLY A 399 0.50 -0.99 8.85
CA GLY A 399 0.71 0.43 9.13
C GLY A 399 1.65 1.15 8.18
N THR A 400 1.59 2.47 8.23
CA THR A 400 2.55 3.38 7.57
C THR A 400 3.03 4.44 8.54
N VAL A 401 4.33 4.73 8.53
CA VAL A 401 4.88 5.96 9.11
C VAL A 401 5.30 6.85 7.94
N LEU A 402 4.55 7.94 7.72
CA LEU A 402 4.81 8.92 6.66
C LEU A 402 5.53 10.14 7.24
N LEU A 403 6.70 10.44 6.67
CA LEU A 403 7.64 11.43 7.17
C LEU A 403 7.99 12.45 6.09
N ARG A 404 8.18 13.72 6.44
CA ARG A 404 8.90 14.71 5.60
C ARG A 404 10.28 14.96 6.20
N VAL A 405 11.32 14.78 5.40
CA VAL A 405 12.72 14.85 5.84
C VAL A 405 13.49 15.89 5.02
N SER A 406 14.19 16.81 5.70
CA SER A 406 14.91 17.92 5.07
C SER A 406 16.27 18.19 5.72
N ALA A 407 17.23 18.67 4.92
CA ALA A 407 18.52 19.18 5.39
C ALA A 407 18.39 20.64 5.86
N ASP A 408 17.53 20.85 6.86
CA ASP A 408 17.19 22.16 7.41
C ASP A 408 18.15 22.57 8.54
N PRO A 409 18.77 23.78 8.51
CA PRO A 409 19.69 24.24 9.56
C PRO A 409 19.07 24.34 10.97
N HIS A 410 17.73 24.37 11.10
CA HIS A 410 17.01 24.41 12.37
C HIS A 410 16.81 23.05 13.04
N TRP A 411 17.39 21.96 12.50
CA TRP A 411 17.28 20.61 13.09
C TRP A 411 17.56 20.58 14.61
N ALA A 412 18.48 21.40 15.11
CA ALA A 412 18.87 21.41 16.53
C ALA A 412 17.77 21.91 17.49
N ASP A 413 16.77 22.64 16.98
CA ASP A 413 15.63 23.13 17.77
C ASP A 413 14.63 22.00 18.10
N HIS A 414 14.67 20.91 17.32
CA HIS A 414 13.80 19.75 17.47
C HIS A 414 14.39 18.68 18.43
N PRO A 415 13.55 17.91 19.13
CA PRO A 415 14.01 16.79 19.94
C PRO A 415 14.60 15.68 19.06
N PRO A 416 15.55 14.87 19.57
CA PRO A 416 16.09 13.75 18.80
C PRO A 416 15.01 12.71 18.47
N ALA A 417 15.00 12.18 17.26
CA ALA A 417 14.16 11.04 16.90
C ALA A 417 14.60 9.82 17.73
N THR A 418 13.63 9.05 18.26
CA THR A 418 13.92 7.82 19.00
C THR A 418 13.17 6.65 18.39
N GLU A 419 13.89 5.59 18.08
CA GLU A 419 13.32 4.32 17.63
C GLU A 419 13.00 3.44 18.84
N LEU A 420 11.77 2.92 18.87
CA LEU A 420 11.36 1.86 19.78
C LEU A 420 11.38 0.55 18.99
N GLY A 421 11.85 -0.52 19.61
CA GLY A 421 11.77 -1.89 19.08
C GLY A 421 11.55 -2.89 20.22
N VAL A 422 11.10 -4.09 19.88
CA VAL A 422 10.98 -5.22 20.81
C VAL A 422 11.58 -6.46 20.17
N ASP A 423 12.52 -7.08 20.87
CA ASP A 423 13.11 -8.38 20.54
C ASP A 423 12.52 -9.45 21.47
N GLY A 424 12.30 -10.66 20.95
CA GLY A 424 11.70 -11.78 21.68
C GLY A 424 10.30 -12.13 21.17
N SER A 425 9.80 -13.31 21.57
CA SER A 425 8.48 -13.78 21.15
C SER A 425 7.37 -13.11 21.94
N THR A 426 6.35 -12.63 21.22
CA THR A 426 5.10 -12.14 21.82
C THR A 426 4.03 -13.24 21.92
N LEU A 427 4.38 -14.50 21.64
CA LEU A 427 3.53 -15.66 21.91
C LEU A 427 3.71 -16.08 23.37
N LEU A 428 2.61 -16.17 24.11
CA LEU A 428 2.58 -16.34 25.57
C LEU A 428 1.73 -17.53 25.98
N GLU A 429 2.30 -18.51 26.67
CA GLU A 429 1.51 -19.54 27.34
C GLU A 429 0.92 -19.00 28.65
N ALA A 430 -0.39 -19.19 28.86
CA ALA A 430 -1.09 -18.67 30.03
C ALA A 430 -0.53 -19.27 31.35
N GLY A 431 -0.08 -18.40 32.26
CA GLY A 431 0.59 -18.79 33.51
C GLY A 431 2.11 -18.96 33.42
N THR A 432 2.68 -19.06 32.21
CA THR A 432 4.13 -19.20 31.99
C THR A 432 4.80 -17.83 31.82
N PRO A 433 5.91 -17.52 32.54
CA PRO A 433 6.62 -16.27 32.33
C PRO A 433 7.44 -16.25 31.02
N ALA A 434 7.09 -15.35 30.11
CA ALA A 434 7.87 -15.06 28.90
C ALA A 434 8.86 -13.91 29.12
N THR A 435 9.88 -13.83 28.26
CA THR A 435 10.87 -12.75 28.28
C THR A 435 10.82 -11.93 26.98
N LEU A 436 10.60 -10.63 27.12
CA LEU A 436 10.72 -9.65 26.04
C LEU A 436 11.89 -8.71 26.30
N THR A 437 12.52 -8.16 25.26
CA THR A 437 13.53 -7.09 25.41
C THR A 437 13.11 -5.88 24.59
N SER A 438 12.71 -4.80 25.25
CA SER A 438 12.49 -3.53 24.57
C SER A 438 13.82 -2.81 24.33
N THR A 439 13.96 -2.18 23.18
CA THR A 439 15.07 -1.30 22.83
C THR A 439 14.54 0.11 22.56
N VAL A 440 15.17 1.13 23.16
CA VAL A 440 14.97 2.55 22.79
C VAL A 440 16.31 3.08 22.28
N THR A 441 16.39 3.44 20.99
CA THR A 441 17.61 3.94 20.34
C THR A 441 17.46 5.42 19.99
N ASP A 442 18.48 6.22 20.33
CA ASP A 442 18.57 7.62 19.89
C ASP A 442 19.07 7.69 18.44
N LEU A 443 18.22 8.13 17.51
CA LEU A 443 18.58 8.36 16.10
C LEU A 443 19.00 9.82 15.84
N GLY A 444 18.81 10.71 16.80
CA GLY A 444 19.14 12.13 16.68
C GLY A 444 20.63 12.42 16.74
N ARG A 445 21.01 13.61 16.28
CA ARG A 445 22.36 14.17 16.46
C ARG A 445 22.51 14.78 17.87
N THR A 446 21.41 15.24 18.46
CA THR A 446 21.36 15.69 19.86
C THR A 446 21.07 14.52 20.83
N PRO A 447 21.62 14.49 22.05
CA PRO A 447 21.34 13.39 23.00
C PRO A 447 19.93 13.46 23.63
N ALA A 448 19.22 12.34 23.63
CA ALA A 448 18.01 12.13 24.42
C ALA A 448 18.35 12.00 25.92
N ARG A 449 17.86 12.92 26.77
CA ARG A 449 18.21 13.01 28.21
C ARG A 449 17.10 12.47 29.10
N ARG A 450 17.47 11.92 30.27
CA ARG A 450 16.53 11.36 31.28
C ARG A 450 15.53 10.39 30.63
N VAL A 451 16.05 9.45 29.85
CA VAL A 451 15.24 8.44 29.16
C VAL A 451 14.67 7.48 30.19
N SER A 452 13.38 7.20 30.08
CA SER A 452 12.66 6.17 30.85
C SER A 452 11.81 5.33 29.90
N VAL A 453 11.71 4.03 30.17
CA VAL A 453 10.86 3.09 29.42
C VAL A 453 9.97 2.28 30.37
N SER A 454 8.73 2.06 29.96
CA SER A 454 7.73 1.25 30.68
C SER A 454 6.97 0.38 29.69
N LEU A 455 6.78 -0.89 30.03
CA LEU A 455 5.85 -1.79 29.35
C LEU A 455 4.63 -2.00 30.25
N THR A 456 3.44 -1.88 29.68
CA THR A 456 2.16 -2.22 30.33
C THR A 456 1.41 -3.27 29.51
N GLY A 457 0.45 -3.95 30.14
CA GLY A 457 -0.43 -4.93 29.49
C GLY A 457 -1.83 -4.89 30.12
N PRO A 458 -2.71 -5.84 29.78
CA PRO A 458 -4.08 -5.90 30.29
C PRO A 458 -4.15 -6.05 31.81
N ASP A 459 -5.30 -5.68 32.39
CA ASP A 459 -5.54 -5.83 33.82
C ASP A 459 -5.32 -7.27 34.29
N GLY A 460 -4.66 -7.40 35.46
CA GLY A 460 -4.28 -8.69 36.04
C GLY A 460 -2.99 -9.31 35.49
N TRP A 461 -2.43 -8.83 34.38
CA TRP A 461 -1.16 -9.34 33.84
C TRP A 461 0.04 -8.88 34.68
N SER A 462 1.01 -9.78 34.88
CA SER A 462 2.26 -9.47 35.56
C SER A 462 3.31 -9.01 34.55
N VAL A 463 3.58 -7.71 34.47
CA VAL A 463 4.68 -7.13 33.69
C VAL A 463 5.74 -6.56 34.62
N ARG A 464 6.96 -7.10 34.59
CA ARG A 464 8.07 -6.69 35.47
C ARG A 464 9.35 -6.47 34.68
N ALA A 465 10.02 -5.33 34.86
CA ALA A 465 11.35 -5.12 34.31
C ALA A 465 12.37 -6.04 35.02
N THR A 466 13.23 -6.69 34.25
CA THR A 466 14.33 -7.53 34.76
C THR A 466 15.69 -6.83 34.69
N SER A 467 15.73 -5.59 34.20
CA SER A 467 16.93 -4.77 34.00
C SER A 467 16.58 -3.28 34.03
N ALA A 468 17.56 -2.40 33.80
CA ALA A 468 17.39 -0.96 33.92
C ALA A 468 16.31 -0.41 32.96
N THR A 469 15.35 0.31 33.51
CA THR A 469 14.27 1.01 32.79
C THR A 469 14.59 2.48 32.49
N THR A 470 15.80 2.95 32.84
CA THR A 470 16.18 4.36 32.69
C THR A 470 17.63 4.55 32.24
N ALA A 471 17.90 5.66 31.56
CA ALA A 471 19.24 6.12 31.22
C ALA A 471 19.36 7.64 31.42
N ALA A 472 20.48 8.10 32.00
CA ALA A 472 20.73 9.52 32.25
C ALA A 472 20.77 10.33 30.93
N ALA A 473 21.39 9.77 29.90
CA ALA A 473 21.26 10.18 28.52
C ALA A 473 21.56 8.99 27.59
N LEU A 474 20.98 9.02 26.39
CA LEU A 474 21.47 8.32 25.23
C LEU A 474 22.19 9.34 24.32
N ALA A 475 23.11 8.85 23.50
CA ALA A 475 23.76 9.61 22.44
C ALA A 475 23.45 8.93 21.11
N THR A 476 23.67 9.61 19.99
CA THR A 476 23.44 9.10 18.62
C THR A 476 23.88 7.64 18.45
N GLY A 477 22.95 6.78 18.01
CA GLY A 477 23.16 5.35 17.78
C GLY A 477 23.34 4.51 19.05
N ARG A 478 23.15 5.06 20.25
CA ARG A 478 23.15 4.32 21.52
C ARG A 478 21.73 3.98 21.94
N SER A 479 21.58 2.82 22.56
CA SER A 479 20.28 2.29 22.98
C SER A 479 20.22 1.98 24.47
N LEU A 480 19.07 2.21 25.07
CA LEU A 480 18.65 1.56 26.31
C LEU A 480 17.97 0.25 25.93
N ARG A 481 18.52 -0.88 26.39
CA ARG A 481 17.88 -2.20 26.30
C ARG A 481 17.34 -2.58 27.67
N THR A 482 16.07 -2.97 27.73
CA THR A 482 15.37 -3.36 28.95
C THR A 482 14.66 -4.69 28.72
N GLY A 483 15.14 -5.73 29.40
CA GLY A 483 14.43 -6.99 29.55
C GLY A 483 13.19 -6.86 30.44
N TRP A 484 12.14 -7.58 30.07
CA TRP A 484 10.85 -7.67 30.73
C TRP A 484 10.47 -9.14 30.93
N CYS A 485 9.91 -9.44 32.08
CA CYS A 485 9.21 -10.67 32.37
C CYS A 485 7.71 -10.38 32.28
N VAL A 486 7.01 -11.02 31.34
CA VAL A 486 5.57 -10.87 31.11
C VAL A 486 4.89 -12.20 31.44
N THR A 487 3.75 -12.16 32.12
CA THR A 487 2.98 -13.36 32.44
C THR A 487 1.49 -13.03 32.36
N ALA A 488 0.81 -13.62 31.37
CA ALA A 488 -0.64 -13.68 31.34
C ALA A 488 -1.14 -14.58 32.49
N PRO A 489 -2.23 -14.26 33.19
CA PRO A 489 -2.81 -15.12 34.22
C PRO A 489 -3.08 -16.55 33.72
N ALA A 490 -2.95 -17.54 34.59
CA ALA A 490 -3.37 -18.90 34.27
C ALA A 490 -4.88 -18.93 33.94
N GLY A 491 -5.26 -19.61 32.85
CA GLY A 491 -6.63 -19.61 32.35
C GLY A 491 -7.04 -18.38 31.55
N THR A 492 -6.10 -17.47 31.20
CA THR A 492 -6.36 -16.45 30.17
C THR A 492 -6.73 -17.15 28.85
N PRO A 493 -7.84 -16.76 28.18
CA PRO A 493 -8.20 -17.32 26.87
C PRO A 493 -7.11 -17.14 25.83
N THR A 494 -7.10 -18.01 24.82
CA THR A 494 -6.27 -17.79 23.61
C THR A 494 -6.79 -16.58 22.84
N GLY A 495 -5.87 -15.79 22.27
CA GLY A 495 -6.21 -14.63 21.47
C GLY A 495 -5.19 -13.52 21.54
N ALA A 496 -5.46 -12.41 20.85
CA ALA A 496 -4.62 -11.22 20.82
C ALA A 496 -4.90 -10.29 22.01
N TYR A 497 -3.85 -9.79 22.64
CA TYR A 497 -3.87 -8.86 23.77
C TYR A 497 -2.87 -7.73 23.53
N GLU A 498 -3.26 -6.48 23.80
CA GLU A 498 -2.33 -5.34 23.66
C GLU A 498 -1.34 -5.28 24.82
N LEU A 499 -0.05 -5.19 24.50
CA LEU A 499 0.96 -4.63 25.38
C LEU A 499 1.38 -3.25 24.86
N THR A 500 1.54 -2.28 25.75
CA THR A 500 1.89 -0.91 25.37
C THR A 500 3.31 -0.59 25.84
N LEU A 501 4.27 -0.49 24.91
CA LEU A 501 5.62 0.01 25.21
C LEU A 501 5.63 1.53 25.12
N ARG A 502 6.00 2.21 26.21
CA ARG A 502 6.10 3.67 26.25
C ARG A 502 7.52 4.09 26.64
N THR A 503 8.08 5.06 25.92
CA THR A 503 9.26 5.79 26.37
C THR A 503 8.95 7.26 26.61
N SER A 504 9.68 7.89 27.53
CA SER A 504 9.72 9.34 27.67
C SER A 504 11.14 9.80 27.91
N TYR A 505 11.49 10.97 27.36
CA TYR A 505 12.80 11.60 27.49
C TYR A 505 12.65 13.13 27.42
N ARG A 506 13.78 13.84 27.54
CA ARG A 506 13.88 15.29 27.29
C ARG A 506 14.93 15.60 26.22
N SER A 507 14.64 16.56 25.36
CA SER A 507 15.63 17.19 24.47
C SER A 507 16.70 17.95 25.29
N PRO A 508 17.82 18.39 24.67
CA PRO A 508 18.72 19.35 25.30
C PRO A 508 18.06 20.68 25.66
N SER A 509 17.08 21.14 24.84
CA SER A 509 16.24 22.32 25.10
C SER A 509 15.22 22.12 26.24
N GLY A 510 15.13 20.91 26.81
CA GLY A 510 14.30 20.58 27.97
C GLY A 510 12.87 20.15 27.63
N GLN A 511 12.44 20.23 26.37
CA GLN A 511 11.15 19.73 25.89
C GLN A 511 11.00 18.25 26.27
N ARG A 512 9.87 17.88 26.88
CA ARG A 512 9.54 16.47 27.13
C ARG A 512 8.93 15.86 25.87
N VAL A 513 9.39 14.67 25.52
CA VAL A 513 8.79 13.84 24.49
C VAL A 513 8.35 12.51 25.11
N THR A 514 7.31 11.93 24.53
CA THR A 514 6.81 10.60 24.83
C THR A 514 6.53 9.94 23.50
N ALA A 515 6.94 8.69 23.33
CA ALA A 515 6.59 7.86 22.20
C ALA A 515 6.03 6.53 22.70
N THR A 516 5.07 5.98 21.96
CA THR A 516 4.35 4.77 22.30
C THR A 516 4.40 3.82 21.12
N LEU A 517 4.67 2.54 21.39
CA LEU A 517 4.59 1.44 20.43
C LEU A 517 3.57 0.43 20.99
N PRO A 518 2.37 0.30 20.41
CA PRO A 518 1.49 -0.82 20.70
C PRO A 518 2.11 -2.11 20.16
N LEU A 519 1.90 -3.21 20.87
CA LEU A 519 2.41 -4.54 20.56
C LEU A 519 1.28 -5.54 20.74
N THR A 520 1.15 -6.48 19.82
CA THR A 520 0.22 -7.60 19.99
C THR A 520 0.95 -8.77 20.64
N ALA A 521 0.52 -9.17 21.83
CA ALA A 521 0.86 -10.44 22.43
C ALA A 521 -0.27 -11.45 22.20
N SER A 522 0.07 -12.63 21.69
CA SER A 522 -0.91 -13.69 21.48
C SER A 522 -0.81 -14.69 22.61
N VAL A 523 -1.88 -14.88 23.38
CA VAL A 523 -1.96 -16.00 24.32
C VAL A 523 -2.23 -17.27 23.52
N VAL A 524 -1.38 -18.27 23.70
CA VAL A 524 -1.33 -19.52 22.92
C VAL A 524 -1.46 -20.73 23.84
N LEU A 525 -1.86 -21.86 23.26
CA LEU A 525 -1.82 -23.16 23.93
C LEU A 525 -0.56 -23.91 23.49
N PRO A 526 0.17 -24.57 24.42
CA PRO A 526 1.22 -25.50 24.03
C PRO A 526 0.61 -26.66 23.21
N PRO A 527 1.32 -27.18 22.20
CA PRO A 527 0.86 -28.33 21.43
C PRO A 527 0.75 -29.57 22.34
N PRO A 528 -0.20 -30.49 22.08
CA PRO A 528 -0.22 -31.80 22.74
C PRO A 528 1.05 -32.59 22.43
N SER A 529 1.59 -33.28 23.45
CA SER A 529 2.71 -34.20 23.27
C SER A 529 2.33 -35.40 22.41
N GLY A 530 3.25 -35.89 21.59
CA GLY A 530 3.00 -36.96 20.61
C GLY A 530 2.60 -36.41 19.24
N THR A 531 1.96 -37.25 18.42
CA THR A 531 1.56 -36.85 17.06
C THR A 531 0.09 -36.45 17.00
N SER A 532 -0.17 -35.23 16.54
CA SER A 532 -1.50 -34.64 16.34
C SER A 532 -1.74 -34.34 14.86
N TYR A 533 -3.00 -34.38 14.40
CA TYR A 533 -3.35 -33.84 13.08
C TYR A 533 -3.34 -32.31 13.11
N LEU A 534 -2.81 -31.67 12.08
CA LEU A 534 -2.78 -30.21 11.97
C LEU A 534 -4.20 -29.61 11.84
N SER A 535 -5.17 -30.40 11.37
CA SER A 535 -6.59 -30.03 11.35
C SER A 535 -7.29 -30.10 12.71
N ASP A 536 -6.70 -30.76 13.71
CA ASP A 536 -7.23 -30.78 15.10
C ASP A 536 -6.60 -29.67 15.97
N LEU A 537 -5.51 -29.03 15.53
CA LEU A 537 -4.78 -28.05 16.32
C LEU A 537 -5.34 -26.61 16.17
N PRO A 538 -5.19 -25.76 17.21
CA PRO A 538 -5.45 -24.33 17.09
C PRO A 538 -4.41 -23.68 16.16
N TRP A 539 -4.86 -22.72 15.36
CA TRP A 539 -4.02 -21.96 14.44
C TRP A 539 -3.64 -20.62 15.08
N LEU A 540 -2.41 -20.15 14.83
CA LEU A 540 -1.99 -18.77 15.10
C LEU A 540 -2.63 -17.79 14.10
N SER A 541 -2.66 -18.21 12.83
CA SER A 541 -3.32 -17.52 11.72
C SER A 541 -3.61 -18.52 10.62
N ALA A 542 -4.62 -18.24 9.82
CA ALA A 542 -4.94 -18.98 8.61
C ALA A 542 -5.44 -18.01 7.54
N SER A 543 -4.92 -18.15 6.32
CA SER A 543 -5.32 -17.39 5.14
C SER A 543 -5.26 -18.28 3.91
N SER A 544 -6.15 -18.02 2.96
CA SER A 544 -6.30 -18.72 1.70
C SER A 544 -6.57 -17.67 0.61
N GLY A 545 -6.15 -17.92 -0.63
CA GLY A 545 -6.31 -16.95 -1.71
C GLY A 545 -7.77 -16.78 -2.14
N TRP A 546 -8.55 -17.85 -1.98
CA TRP A 546 -9.99 -17.91 -2.15
C TRP A 546 -10.60 -18.82 -1.08
N GLY A 547 -11.83 -18.51 -0.66
CA GLY A 547 -12.49 -19.19 0.46
C GLY A 547 -11.72 -19.18 1.79
N PRO A 548 -12.24 -19.86 2.83
CA PRO A 548 -11.54 -20.10 4.08
C PRO A 548 -10.54 -21.28 3.96
N VAL A 549 -9.70 -21.45 4.99
CA VAL A 549 -8.93 -22.68 5.21
C VAL A 549 -9.85 -23.70 5.86
N GLU A 550 -9.97 -24.88 5.27
CA GLU A 550 -10.90 -25.91 5.68
C GLU A 550 -10.26 -27.01 6.53
N ARG A 551 -11.07 -27.68 7.36
CA ARG A 551 -10.63 -28.75 8.27
C ARG A 551 -11.24 -30.08 7.86
N ASP A 552 -10.39 -31.03 7.48
CA ASP A 552 -10.75 -32.38 7.03
C ASP A 552 -11.60 -32.45 5.75
N THR A 553 -11.76 -31.32 5.06
CA THR A 553 -12.39 -31.17 3.75
C THR A 553 -11.51 -30.32 2.83
N SER A 554 -11.71 -30.42 1.52
CA SER A 554 -11.18 -29.53 0.48
C SER A 554 -11.65 -28.08 0.72
N ASN A 555 -11.14 -27.12 -0.05
CA ASN A 555 -11.65 -25.74 -0.02
C ASN A 555 -12.99 -25.68 -0.79
N GLY A 556 -14.09 -25.21 -0.18
CA GLY A 556 -15.38 -25.07 -0.87
C GLY A 556 -15.71 -23.67 -1.40
N GLU A 557 -14.69 -22.80 -1.51
CA GLU A 557 -14.74 -21.41 -1.99
C GLU A 557 -15.50 -20.38 -1.13
N SER A 558 -16.61 -20.73 -0.46
CA SER A 558 -17.57 -19.71 0.02
C SER A 558 -17.60 -19.52 1.54
N ALA A 559 -17.84 -20.59 2.30
CA ALA A 559 -18.16 -20.52 3.73
C ALA A 559 -17.68 -21.75 4.50
N ALA A 560 -17.05 -21.52 5.66
CA ALA A 560 -16.39 -22.56 6.44
C ALA A 560 -17.24 -23.83 6.62
N GLY A 561 -16.75 -24.96 6.11
CA GLY A 561 -17.39 -26.27 6.11
C GLY A 561 -18.24 -26.60 4.88
N ASP A 562 -18.10 -25.87 3.77
CA ASP A 562 -18.75 -26.18 2.49
C ASP A 562 -17.93 -27.11 1.57
N GLY A 563 -16.66 -27.33 1.89
CA GLY A 563 -15.75 -28.24 1.20
C GLY A 563 -16.20 -29.70 1.09
N HIS A 564 -15.58 -30.41 0.17
CA HIS A 564 -15.81 -31.84 -0.10
C HIS A 564 -14.77 -32.72 0.62
N PRO A 565 -14.93 -34.06 0.67
CA PRO A 565 -13.90 -34.90 1.27
C PRO A 565 -12.57 -34.79 0.50
N ILE A 566 -11.46 -34.51 1.20
CA ILE A 566 -10.13 -34.34 0.60
C ILE A 566 -9.79 -35.53 -0.30
N THR A 567 -9.53 -35.27 -1.58
CA THR A 567 -9.23 -36.29 -2.59
C THR A 567 -8.10 -35.86 -3.50
N VAL A 568 -6.98 -36.59 -3.49
CA VAL A 568 -5.81 -36.27 -4.31
C VAL A 568 -5.36 -37.49 -5.11
N GLY A 569 -5.43 -37.40 -6.44
CA GLY A 569 -5.01 -38.47 -7.34
C GLY A 569 -5.85 -39.74 -7.20
N GLY A 570 -7.13 -39.60 -6.88
CA GLY A 570 -8.09 -40.67 -6.62
C GLY A 570 -7.99 -41.30 -5.22
N THR A 571 -7.18 -40.74 -4.32
CA THR A 571 -7.04 -41.21 -2.94
C THR A 571 -7.77 -40.27 -1.98
N ALA A 572 -8.77 -40.79 -1.28
CA ALA A 572 -9.54 -40.03 -0.29
C ALA A 572 -8.87 -40.06 1.09
N TYR A 573 -8.83 -38.90 1.75
CA TYR A 573 -8.22 -38.71 3.07
C TYR A 573 -9.25 -38.23 4.08
N ALA A 574 -9.25 -38.83 5.27
CA ALA A 574 -10.19 -38.50 6.34
C ALA A 574 -9.74 -37.33 7.24
N LYS A 575 -8.50 -36.86 7.08
CA LYS A 575 -7.88 -35.79 7.88
C LYS A 575 -6.98 -34.95 6.99
N GLY A 576 -7.00 -33.63 7.16
CA GLY A 576 -6.14 -32.72 6.41
C GLY A 576 -6.64 -31.28 6.43
N LEU A 577 -6.01 -30.41 5.62
CA LEU A 577 -6.42 -29.02 5.43
C LEU A 577 -6.59 -28.72 3.94
N GLY A 578 -7.80 -28.36 3.52
CA GLY A 578 -8.07 -27.83 2.19
C GLY A 578 -7.85 -26.31 2.16
N VAL A 579 -7.11 -25.84 1.15
CA VAL A 579 -6.79 -24.42 0.96
C VAL A 579 -6.82 -24.04 -0.52
N HIS A 580 -6.76 -22.75 -0.82
CA HIS A 580 -6.58 -22.23 -2.19
C HIS A 580 -5.31 -21.37 -2.25
N ALA A 581 -4.51 -21.49 -3.29
CA ALA A 581 -3.31 -20.65 -3.43
C ALA A 581 -3.69 -19.15 -3.62
N LEU A 582 -2.94 -18.18 -3.08
CA LEU A 582 -1.86 -18.30 -2.11
C LEU A 582 -2.41 -18.53 -0.69
N SER A 583 -1.88 -19.50 0.05
CA SER A 583 -2.32 -19.77 1.44
C SER A 583 -1.17 -19.77 2.45
N ASP A 584 -1.53 -19.51 3.72
CA ASP A 584 -0.66 -19.62 4.88
C ASP A 584 -1.46 -20.11 6.08
N VAL A 585 -1.02 -21.21 6.70
CA VAL A 585 -1.55 -21.70 7.98
C VAL A 585 -0.40 -21.80 8.97
N SER A 586 -0.48 -21.00 10.04
CA SER A 586 0.57 -20.88 11.06
C SER A 586 0.20 -21.62 12.35
N PHE A 587 1.13 -22.38 12.91
CA PHE A 587 0.97 -23.19 14.11
C PHE A 587 2.02 -22.82 15.17
N TYR A 588 1.62 -22.75 16.43
CA TYR A 588 2.55 -22.65 17.57
C TYR A 588 3.06 -24.04 17.94
N THR A 589 4.38 -24.18 18.03
CA THR A 589 5.04 -25.45 18.37
C THR A 589 5.73 -25.40 19.73
N GLY A 590 5.83 -24.23 20.37
CA GLY A 590 6.47 -24.07 21.69
C GLY A 590 7.92 -24.56 21.77
N LYS A 591 8.59 -24.75 20.63
CA LYS A 591 9.91 -25.41 20.50
C LYS A 591 9.95 -26.87 20.97
N ALA A 592 8.78 -27.48 21.19
CA ALA A 592 8.61 -28.86 21.64
C ALA A 592 8.50 -29.87 20.48
N CYS A 593 8.10 -29.42 19.29
CA CYS A 593 7.85 -30.29 18.15
C CYS A 593 9.11 -30.51 17.28
N GLU A 594 9.19 -31.67 16.66
CA GLU A 594 10.35 -32.15 15.90
C GLU A 594 10.07 -32.25 14.39
N LYS A 595 8.83 -32.59 13.99
CA LYS A 595 8.54 -32.99 12.61
C LYS A 595 7.14 -32.65 12.13
N VAL A 596 7.04 -32.24 10.88
CA VAL A 596 5.78 -32.19 10.10
C VAL A 596 5.81 -33.25 9.01
N THR A 597 4.69 -33.92 8.78
CA THR A 597 4.46 -34.84 7.64
C THR A 597 3.10 -34.58 7.02
N ALA A 598 2.98 -34.63 5.70
CA ALA A 598 1.72 -34.62 4.97
C ALA A 598 1.88 -35.34 3.62
N ASP A 599 0.79 -35.80 3.04
CA ASP A 599 0.67 -36.01 1.59
C ASP A 599 0.06 -34.75 0.98
N VAL A 600 0.59 -34.25 -0.14
CA VAL A 600 0.13 -32.98 -0.72
C VAL A 600 -0.15 -33.07 -2.23
N GLY A 601 -1.11 -32.31 -2.71
CA GLY A 601 -1.45 -32.19 -4.13
C GLY A 601 -2.65 -31.26 -4.37
N VAL A 602 -3.05 -31.13 -5.63
CA VAL A 602 -4.28 -30.39 -6.01
C VAL A 602 -5.47 -31.33 -5.81
N ASP A 603 -6.60 -30.85 -5.27
CA ASP A 603 -7.79 -31.68 -5.04
C ASP A 603 -8.42 -32.11 -6.38
N ASP A 604 -8.98 -33.32 -6.41
CA ASP A 604 -9.63 -33.96 -7.55
C ASP A 604 -10.97 -33.29 -7.93
N GLU A 605 -11.54 -32.41 -7.10
CA GLU A 605 -12.78 -31.66 -7.38
C GLU A 605 -12.61 -30.59 -8.46
N LYS A 606 -11.36 -30.19 -8.76
CA LYS A 606 -11.05 -29.16 -9.74
C LYS A 606 -10.66 -29.70 -11.11
N GLY A 607 -10.80 -28.82 -12.11
CA GLY A 607 -10.39 -29.10 -13.48
C GLY A 607 -8.88 -29.19 -13.63
N THR A 608 -8.42 -29.50 -14.84
CA THR A 608 -6.99 -29.76 -15.14
C THR A 608 -6.08 -28.52 -15.15
N ALA A 609 -6.48 -27.43 -14.50
CA ALA A 609 -5.83 -26.12 -14.59
C ALA A 609 -4.99 -25.77 -13.36
N GLY A 610 -5.24 -26.39 -12.19
CA GLY A 610 -4.55 -26.02 -10.96
C GLY A 610 -3.05 -26.34 -11.00
N THR A 611 -2.22 -25.36 -10.65
CA THR A 611 -0.77 -25.52 -10.51
C THR A 611 -0.26 -24.86 -9.23
N VAL A 612 0.20 -25.67 -8.28
CA VAL A 612 0.53 -25.19 -6.92
C VAL A 612 1.86 -25.74 -6.41
N ALA A 613 2.54 -25.01 -5.54
CA ALA A 613 3.71 -25.52 -4.82
C ALA A 613 3.53 -25.44 -3.31
N PHE A 614 3.84 -26.53 -2.62
CA PHE A 614 3.73 -26.64 -1.16
C PHE A 614 5.07 -26.35 -0.51
N GLU A 615 5.05 -25.59 0.58
CA GLU A 615 6.24 -25.22 1.37
C GLU A 615 5.97 -25.31 2.87
N ILE A 616 6.92 -25.87 3.61
CA ILE A 616 6.91 -25.87 5.07
C ILE A 616 8.01 -24.95 5.55
N TRP A 617 7.69 -23.99 6.41
CA TRP A 617 8.63 -23.04 7.00
C TRP A 617 8.66 -23.15 8.52
N ALA A 618 9.85 -23.03 9.10
CA ALA A 618 10.12 -23.07 10.53
C ALA A 618 10.85 -21.79 10.95
N ASP A 619 10.25 -20.96 11.81
CA ASP A 619 10.77 -19.65 12.24
C ASP A 619 11.31 -18.77 11.09
N GLY A 620 10.59 -18.75 9.96
CA GLY A 620 10.97 -17.98 8.76
C GLY A 620 12.06 -18.61 7.88
N LYS A 621 12.52 -19.82 8.17
CA LYS A 621 13.40 -20.62 7.31
C LYS A 621 12.59 -21.70 6.59
N LYS A 622 12.69 -21.78 5.26
CA LYS A 622 12.09 -22.87 4.47
C LYS A 622 12.75 -24.21 4.85
N ALA A 623 11.94 -25.14 5.37
CA ALA A 623 12.36 -26.45 5.84
C ALA A 623 12.11 -27.54 4.77
N ALA A 624 11.01 -27.43 4.02
CA ALA A 624 10.71 -28.29 2.87
C ALA A 624 9.98 -27.52 1.76
N SER A 625 10.05 -28.03 0.52
CA SER A 625 9.20 -27.61 -0.59
C SER A 625 9.05 -28.73 -1.62
N THR A 626 7.91 -28.79 -2.30
CA THR A 626 7.68 -29.74 -3.40
C THR A 626 8.19 -29.22 -4.75
N GLY A 627 8.20 -27.90 -4.96
CA GLY A 627 8.04 -27.33 -6.30
C GLY A 627 6.61 -27.55 -6.85
N VAL A 628 6.36 -27.14 -8.08
CA VAL A 628 5.01 -27.16 -8.68
C VAL A 628 4.48 -28.58 -8.86
N LEU A 629 3.22 -28.77 -8.47
CA LEU A 629 2.37 -29.93 -8.65
C LEU A 629 1.11 -29.53 -9.45
N THR A 630 0.44 -30.49 -10.07
CA THR A 630 -0.80 -30.28 -10.84
C THR A 630 -1.78 -31.44 -10.57
N ASN A 631 -3.07 -31.29 -10.92
CA ASN A 631 -4.10 -32.34 -10.76
C ASN A 631 -3.76 -33.67 -11.48
N ALA A 632 -2.79 -33.68 -12.40
CA ALA A 632 -2.35 -34.89 -13.09
C ALA A 632 -1.34 -35.74 -12.29
N LEU A 633 -0.86 -35.25 -11.15
CA LEU A 633 0.11 -35.94 -10.29
C LEU A 633 -0.59 -36.61 -9.11
N PRO A 634 -0.14 -37.80 -8.68
CA PRO A 634 -0.63 -38.41 -7.43
C PRO A 634 -0.16 -37.59 -6.22
N ALA A 635 -0.85 -37.80 -5.09
CA ALA A 635 -0.46 -37.23 -3.81
C ALA A 635 1.03 -37.46 -3.50
N ARG A 636 1.72 -36.39 -3.11
CA ARG A 636 3.16 -36.37 -2.90
C ARG A 636 3.50 -36.26 -1.42
N PRO A 637 4.18 -37.26 -0.83
CA PRO A 637 4.66 -37.14 0.54
C PRO A 637 5.65 -35.98 0.70
N VAL A 638 5.44 -35.16 1.73
CA VAL A 638 6.34 -34.10 2.20
C VAL A 638 6.64 -34.29 3.69
N THR A 639 7.87 -33.97 4.08
CA THR A 639 8.32 -34.06 5.48
C THR A 639 9.30 -32.94 5.76
N ALA A 640 9.18 -32.30 6.92
CA ALA A 640 10.08 -31.26 7.39
C ALA A 640 10.54 -31.53 8.83
N ASP A 641 11.83 -31.34 9.07
CA ASP A 641 12.37 -31.16 10.42
C ASP A 641 12.06 -29.73 10.88
N VAL A 642 11.40 -29.61 12.03
CA VAL A 642 11.00 -28.35 12.66
C VAL A 642 11.54 -28.24 14.09
N THR A 643 12.53 -29.07 14.45
CA THR A 643 13.09 -29.15 15.80
C THR A 643 13.56 -27.79 16.31
N GLY A 644 13.01 -27.36 17.45
CA GLY A 644 13.36 -26.10 18.11
C GLY A 644 12.75 -24.84 17.48
N ALA A 645 11.89 -24.98 16.47
CA ALA A 645 11.09 -23.87 15.92
C ALA A 645 9.98 -23.46 16.90
N GLU A 646 9.68 -22.18 16.99
CA GLU A 646 8.55 -21.66 17.78
C GLU A 646 7.24 -21.61 16.98
N VAL A 647 7.36 -21.34 15.67
CA VAL A 647 6.26 -21.27 14.73
C VAL A 647 6.58 -22.09 13.49
N VAL A 648 5.61 -22.90 13.08
CA VAL A 648 5.61 -23.65 11.82
C VAL A 648 4.52 -23.09 10.91
N ARG A 649 4.86 -22.86 9.64
CA ARG A 649 3.92 -22.39 8.60
C ARG A 649 3.81 -23.43 7.50
N LEU A 650 2.58 -23.77 7.15
CA LEU A 650 2.22 -24.43 5.91
C LEU A 650 1.85 -23.36 4.88
N VAL A 651 2.52 -23.33 3.74
CA VAL A 651 2.32 -22.32 2.69
C VAL A 651 2.06 -23.00 1.36
N VAL A 652 1.03 -22.57 0.63
CA VAL A 652 0.84 -22.94 -0.78
C VAL A 652 1.02 -21.71 -1.64
N THR A 653 1.85 -21.81 -2.68
CA THR A 653 2.00 -20.79 -3.72
C THR A 653 1.40 -21.26 -5.03
N ASP A 654 1.12 -20.31 -5.93
CA ASP A 654 0.87 -20.61 -7.34
C ASP A 654 2.09 -21.27 -8.02
N GLY A 655 1.86 -21.85 -9.20
CA GLY A 655 2.91 -22.36 -10.10
C GLY A 655 3.39 -21.36 -11.14
N GLY A 656 2.93 -20.11 -11.11
CA GLY A 656 3.37 -19.00 -11.95
C GLY A 656 2.46 -18.63 -13.13
N ASP A 657 1.26 -19.21 -13.24
CA ASP A 657 0.29 -18.99 -14.33
C ASP A 657 -1.05 -18.35 -13.90
N GLY A 658 -1.26 -18.15 -12.61
CA GLY A 658 -2.48 -17.57 -12.03
C GLY A 658 -2.77 -18.21 -10.68
N VAL A 659 -4.01 -18.14 -10.22
CA VAL A 659 -4.50 -18.96 -9.09
C VAL A 659 -5.77 -19.75 -9.48
N ASP A 660 -6.11 -19.82 -10.76
CA ASP A 660 -7.35 -20.46 -11.21
C ASP A 660 -7.31 -21.97 -10.94
N SER A 661 -8.33 -22.47 -10.23
CA SER A 661 -8.46 -23.88 -9.85
C SER A 661 -7.39 -24.43 -8.88
N ASP A 662 -6.67 -23.56 -8.17
CA ASP A 662 -5.60 -23.91 -7.23
C ASP A 662 -6.09 -24.42 -5.86
N HIS A 663 -7.07 -25.34 -5.85
CA HIS A 663 -7.51 -26.03 -4.64
C HIS A 663 -6.46 -27.06 -4.24
N ALA A 664 -5.84 -26.87 -3.09
CA ALA A 664 -4.64 -27.56 -2.67
C ALA A 664 -4.82 -28.17 -1.27
N ASP A 665 -4.42 -29.43 -1.11
CA ASP A 665 -4.61 -30.14 0.15
C ASP A 665 -3.31 -30.44 0.87
N TRP A 666 -3.35 -30.24 2.19
CA TRP A 666 -2.45 -30.88 3.14
C TRP A 666 -3.12 -32.12 3.72
N ALA A 667 -3.13 -33.20 2.95
CA ALA A 667 -3.74 -34.47 3.30
C ALA A 667 -2.90 -35.27 4.32
N ASP A 668 -3.56 -36.00 5.23
CA ASP A 668 -2.95 -36.72 6.36
C ASP A 668 -1.95 -35.87 7.19
N ALA A 669 -2.15 -34.55 7.21
CA ALA A 669 -1.16 -33.60 7.72
C ALA A 669 -1.05 -33.67 9.25
N ARG A 670 0.17 -33.93 9.74
CA ARG A 670 0.49 -34.22 11.13
C ARG A 670 1.71 -33.45 11.63
N LEU A 671 1.69 -33.15 12.92
CA LEU A 671 2.79 -32.56 13.68
C LEU A 671 3.17 -33.52 14.82
N SER A 672 4.45 -33.82 14.96
CA SER A 672 5.00 -34.64 16.05
C SER A 672 5.75 -33.76 17.06
N CYS A 673 5.28 -33.82 18.30
CA CYS A 673 5.88 -33.31 19.53
C CYS A 673 5.82 -34.44 20.60
#